data_AF-A0A7N5PA76-F1
#
_entry.id   AF-A0A7N5PA76-F1
#
_cell.length_a   1.000
_cell.length_b   1.000
_cell.length_c   1.000
_cell.angle_alpha   90.00
_cell.angle_beta   90.00
_cell.angle_gamma   90.00
#
_symmetry.space_group_name_H-M   'P 1'
#
loop_
_entity.id
_entity.type
_entity.pdbx_description
1 polymer ?
#
loop_
_entity_poly.entity_id
_entity_poly.type
_entity_poly.pdbx_seq_one_letter_code
_entity_poly.pdbx_strand_id
1 'polypeptide(L)'
;MAEPGLSLHPSAGGRGRPERRTLRLLRLLLWVGTAFQVTRGAGPELHACKESEYHYEYTACDSTGSRWRVAVPHTPGLCTSLPDPVKGTECSFSCKAGEFLDMKDQSCKPCAEGRYSLGTGIRFDEWDELPHGFASLSTNMEMEDSTTESTENCTASKWVPLGEYISSNTDECTATLMYAVNLKQSGTVNFEYYYPDSSIIFEFFVQNDQCQPNVDDSRWMKTTEKGWEFHSVELNRGNNVLYWRTTAFSVWSKVSKPVLVRNIAITGVAYTSECFPCKPGTYADKQGSSFCELCPANSYSNKGETSCHQCDPDKYSEKGSSSCKMRPACTDKDYFYTHTACDANGETQLMYKWAQPKICGEDLEGAVKLPASGVKTRCPPCNPGFFKTNNSSCEPCPYGSYSNGSDCSRCPAGTEPAVGFEYKWWNTLPSNMETTVLSGINFEYKGMTGWEVAGDHIYTAVGASDNDFMILTLVVPGFRPPQSVMADTENKEVARITFVFETLCSVNCELYFMVGVNSRTNTPVETWKGSKGKQSYTYIIEENATMSFTWAFQRTTFHETGRKYTNDVAKIYSINVTNVMDGVASYCRPCALEASDMGSSCTSCPAGYYIDRDSGTCHSCPPNTILKAHQPYGIQACMPCGPGTKSNKIHSLCYNDCTFSLSTPTRLLEYNFLALANTISLAGGPSFTSKGLKYFHHFTLSLCGNQGKKMSVCADNVTDLRIPEGESGFSKSITAYICQAVIIPPEVTGYKAGVSSQPVSLADRLIGVTTDMTLDGITSPAELFHPESLGIPDVIFFYRSNDVTQSCSSGRSTTIRVRCSPLKPAPGSLSLPSACSDGTCDGCNFHFLWESLAACPLCSPADYHAIVSSCVAGIQKTTYVWREPKLCAGGISLPEQRVTICKTIDFWLKVGISAGTCTAILLTVLTCYFWKKNQKLEYKYSKLVMNATLKDCDLPAADSCAIMEGEDVEDDLIFTSKKSLFGKIKSFTSKLMDCLGLLTSRRSIEPSTLGLLMDLTPCH
;
A
#
# COMPACT_ATOMS: atom_id res chain seq x y z
N MET A 1 -46.83 7.32 34.21
CA MET A 1 -46.19 6.41 35.17
C MET A 1 -44.75 6.88 35.30
N ALA A 2 -44.38 7.83 36.17
CA ALA A 2 -44.83 8.20 37.52
C ALA A 2 -44.01 7.55 38.66
N GLU A 3 -42.89 8.22 38.97
CA GLU A 3 -42.38 8.55 40.30
C GLU A 3 -41.72 7.50 41.23
N PRO A 4 -40.93 7.94 42.24
CA PRO A 4 -39.92 7.11 42.93
C PRO A 4 -40.03 7.06 44.49
N GLY A 5 -39.07 6.41 45.14
CA GLY A 5 -38.73 6.53 46.57
C GLY A 5 -37.28 6.01 46.77
N LEU A 6 -36.32 6.61 47.49
CA LEU A 6 -36.23 7.59 48.58
C LEU A 6 -36.16 6.99 50.02
N SER A 7 -34.96 7.07 50.60
CA SER A 7 -34.64 7.49 51.98
C SER A 7 -34.13 6.51 53.07
N LEU A 8 -33.10 7.02 53.77
CA LEU A 8 -32.85 7.04 55.23
C LEU A 8 -32.16 5.90 56.02
N HIS A 9 -31.24 6.36 56.89
CA HIS A 9 -30.63 5.68 58.05
C HIS A 9 -31.59 5.56 59.25
N PRO A 10 -31.22 4.74 60.25
CA PRO A 10 -31.28 5.17 61.66
C PRO A 10 -29.92 5.07 62.40
N SER A 11 -29.87 5.42 63.69
CA SER A 11 -28.63 5.79 64.40
C SER A 11 -28.61 5.57 65.93
N ALA A 12 -27.40 5.71 66.51
CA ALA A 12 -27.06 6.14 67.89
C ALA A 12 -27.06 5.17 69.12
N GLY A 13 -26.07 5.38 70.01
CA GLY A 13 -26.04 4.97 71.44
C GLY A 13 -25.13 3.78 71.84
N GLY A 14 -24.37 3.76 72.95
CA GLY A 14 -23.96 4.87 73.85
C GLY A 14 -23.42 4.51 75.27
N ARG A 15 -22.10 4.76 75.52
CA ARG A 15 -21.40 5.09 76.80
C ARG A 15 -21.29 4.12 78.02
N GLY A 16 -20.08 4.09 78.61
CA GLY A 16 -19.76 3.77 80.03
C GLY A 16 -18.56 2.81 80.19
N ARG A 17 -17.62 2.89 81.17
CA ARG A 17 -17.38 3.82 82.33
C ARG A 17 -15.83 3.84 82.66
N PRO A 18 -15.26 4.30 83.82
CA PRO A 18 -14.44 5.54 83.82
C PRO A 18 -13.02 5.50 84.49
N GLU A 19 -12.34 6.66 84.47
CA GLU A 19 -11.20 7.12 85.32
C GLU A 19 -9.81 6.43 85.11
N ARG A 20 -8.65 7.04 85.45
CA ARG A 20 -8.37 8.23 86.29
C ARG A 20 -7.16 9.08 85.81
N ARG A 21 -7.24 10.41 86.07
CA ARG A 21 -6.22 11.49 86.20
C ARG A 21 -4.73 11.07 86.11
N THR A 22 -3.81 11.88 85.55
CA THR A 22 -3.56 13.34 85.76
C THR A 22 -3.08 14.03 84.44
N LEU A 23 -2.58 15.28 84.32
CA LEU A 23 -2.29 16.37 85.28
C LEU A 23 -2.62 17.80 84.76
N ARG A 24 -1.61 18.62 84.39
CA ARG A 24 -1.59 20.10 84.23
C ARG A 24 -0.30 20.53 83.47
N LEU A 25 -0.11 21.74 82.91
CA LEU A 25 -0.96 22.94 82.79
C LEU A 25 -0.69 23.66 81.43
N LEU A 26 -1.64 24.46 80.98
CA LEU A 26 -1.52 25.44 79.88
C LEU A 26 -0.96 26.79 80.39
N ARG A 27 -0.15 27.51 79.58
CA ARG A 27 -0.22 28.98 79.27
C ARG A 27 1.13 29.68 79.02
N LEU A 28 1.16 30.53 77.98
CA LEU A 28 1.78 31.88 77.87
C LEU A 28 3.29 32.05 78.20
N LEU A 29 4.07 32.94 77.57
CA LEU A 29 3.74 34.22 76.91
C LEU A 29 4.78 34.55 75.80
N LEU A 30 4.68 35.73 75.19
CA LEU A 30 5.59 36.23 74.14
C LEU A 30 6.82 36.97 74.69
N TRP A 31 7.88 36.97 73.87
CA TRP A 31 8.87 38.05 73.65
C TRP A 31 10.06 38.27 74.59
N VAL A 32 11.06 38.90 73.97
CA VAL A 32 12.40 39.31 74.46
C VAL A 32 13.31 38.13 74.84
N GLY A 33 14.54 38.15 74.36
CA GLY A 33 15.53 37.12 74.66
C GLY A 33 16.91 37.69 74.98
N THR A 34 17.79 36.82 75.42
CA THR A 34 19.26 36.98 75.39
C THR A 34 19.88 35.58 75.38
N ALA A 35 21.10 35.46 74.84
CA ALA A 35 21.74 34.17 74.65
C ALA A 35 22.23 33.54 75.96
N PHE A 36 22.08 32.22 76.12
CA PHE A 36 23.00 31.43 76.94
C PHE A 36 23.30 30.05 76.33
N GLN A 37 24.56 29.92 75.93
CA GLN A 37 25.42 28.73 75.83
C GLN A 37 24.82 27.34 75.54
N VAL A 38 25.31 26.81 74.40
CA VAL A 38 25.47 25.39 74.08
C VAL A 38 25.80 24.51 75.29
N THR A 39 25.00 23.46 75.50
CA THR A 39 25.44 22.23 76.16
C THR A 39 25.66 21.15 75.11
N ARG A 40 26.87 20.60 75.02
CA ARG A 40 27.18 19.45 74.16
C ARG A 40 26.61 18.18 74.79
N GLY A 41 25.44 17.73 74.32
CA GLY A 41 25.09 16.31 74.36
C GLY A 41 25.90 15.58 73.27
N ALA A 42 26.48 14.42 73.60
CA ALA A 42 27.14 13.60 72.59
C ALA A 42 26.11 13.01 71.61
N GLY A 43 26.42 13.01 70.32
CA GLY A 43 25.72 12.15 69.36
C GLY A 43 26.06 10.67 69.58
N PRO A 44 25.32 9.74 68.98
CA PRO A 44 25.68 8.32 69.04
C PRO A 44 27.07 8.11 68.44
N GLU A 45 27.93 7.38 69.16
CA GLU A 45 29.23 6.95 68.63
C GLU A 45 29.01 5.94 67.51
N LEU A 46 29.11 6.40 66.27
CA LEU A 46 29.09 5.55 65.07
C LEU A 46 30.27 4.59 65.12
N HIS A 47 29.99 3.29 65.03
CA HIS A 47 30.98 2.24 65.23
C HIS A 47 32.01 2.17 64.10
N ALA A 48 33.07 1.39 64.36
CA ALA A 48 34.10 1.09 63.38
C ALA A 48 33.53 0.21 62.25
N CYS A 49 33.71 0.62 60.99
CA CYS A 49 33.13 -0.08 59.84
C CYS A 49 33.67 -1.52 59.73
N LYS A 50 32.79 -2.51 59.78
CA LYS A 50 33.13 -3.92 59.55
C LYS A 50 33.28 -4.18 58.05
N GLU A 51 34.00 -5.25 57.68
CA GLU A 51 34.14 -5.69 56.28
C GLU A 51 32.82 -6.04 55.55
N SER A 52 31.70 -6.10 56.28
CA SER A 52 30.35 -6.29 55.74
C SER A 52 29.55 -4.98 55.59
N GLU A 53 30.15 -3.83 55.89
CA GLU A 53 29.48 -2.52 55.96
C GLU A 53 30.04 -1.54 54.90
N TYR A 54 31.05 -1.96 54.13
CA TYR A 54 31.64 -1.23 53.02
C TYR A 54 32.10 -2.17 51.89
N HIS A 55 32.11 -1.66 50.67
CA HIS A 55 32.77 -2.28 49.51
C HIS A 55 34.00 -1.47 49.07
N TYR A 56 34.76 -1.99 48.11
CA TYR A 56 35.90 -1.29 47.52
C TYR A 56 35.58 -0.84 46.09
N GLU A 57 35.81 0.43 45.81
CA GLU A 57 35.75 1.01 44.46
C GLU A 57 37.12 1.58 44.07
N TYR A 58 37.33 1.83 42.77
CA TYR A 58 38.43 2.69 42.33
C TYR A 58 37.93 4.11 42.06
N THR A 59 38.76 5.10 42.40
CA THR A 59 38.57 6.48 41.95
C THR A 59 38.64 6.59 40.43
N ALA A 60 38.21 7.74 39.91
CA ALA A 60 38.61 8.18 38.59
C ALA A 60 40.14 8.12 38.39
N CYS A 61 40.55 7.94 37.14
CA CYS A 61 41.95 7.94 36.72
C CYS A 61 42.50 9.36 36.71
N ASP A 62 43.70 9.56 37.24
CA ASP A 62 44.46 10.79 37.00
C ASP A 62 45.07 10.82 35.59
N SER A 63 45.66 11.96 35.22
CA SER A 63 46.31 12.18 33.93
C SER A 63 47.57 11.33 33.71
N THR A 64 48.07 10.61 34.72
CA THR A 64 49.17 9.65 34.62
C THR A 64 48.69 8.20 34.45
N GLY A 65 47.37 7.97 34.46
CA GLY A 65 46.77 6.63 34.40
C GLY A 65 46.78 5.88 35.73
N SER A 66 47.15 6.54 36.84
CA SER A 66 47.01 6.00 38.19
C SER A 66 45.61 6.26 38.74
N ARG A 67 45.20 5.46 39.72
CA ARG A 67 43.94 5.55 40.46
C ARG A 67 44.15 5.04 41.89
N TRP A 68 43.19 5.28 42.78
CA TRP A 68 43.21 4.79 44.17
C TRP A 68 42.05 3.84 44.41
N ARG A 69 42.28 2.77 45.17
CA ARG A 69 41.22 1.92 45.72
C ARG A 69 40.75 2.54 47.04
N VAL A 70 39.48 2.89 47.12
CA VAL A 70 38.83 3.48 48.29
C VAL A 70 37.76 2.54 48.85
N ALA A 71 37.59 2.54 50.17
CA ALA A 71 36.47 1.87 50.81
C ALA A 71 35.25 2.80 50.84
N VAL A 72 34.10 2.32 50.35
CA VAL A 72 32.84 3.08 50.25
C VAL A 72 31.80 2.40 51.14
N PRO A 73 31.20 3.09 52.13
CA PRO A 73 30.22 2.47 53.01
C PRO A 73 28.91 2.19 52.26
N HIS A 74 28.30 1.03 52.48
CA HIS A 74 27.04 0.65 51.82
C HIS A 74 25.87 1.60 52.14
N THR A 75 25.93 2.28 53.28
CA THR A 75 24.98 3.33 53.66
C THR A 75 25.75 4.55 54.17
N PRO A 76 25.62 5.74 53.55
CA PRO A 76 26.31 6.95 53.99
C PRO A 76 26.00 7.28 55.46
N GLY A 77 27.05 7.47 56.26
CA GLY A 77 26.94 7.83 57.68
C GLY A 77 26.63 6.68 58.65
N LEU A 78 26.65 5.41 58.21
CA LEU A 78 26.39 4.25 59.07
C LEU A 78 27.54 3.92 60.06
N CYS A 79 28.78 4.22 59.69
CA CYS A 79 30.00 3.88 60.43
C CYS A 79 31.13 4.86 60.05
N THR A 80 32.22 4.95 60.82
CA THR A 80 33.18 6.07 60.71
C THR A 80 34.65 5.71 60.42
N SER A 81 35.09 4.47 60.62
CA SER A 81 36.48 4.06 60.34
C SER A 81 36.57 3.12 59.14
N LEU A 82 36.63 3.71 57.94
CA LEU A 82 36.88 2.99 56.70
C LEU A 82 38.40 2.74 56.52
N PRO A 83 38.83 1.65 55.85
CA PRO A 83 40.23 1.43 55.50
C PRO A 83 40.84 2.56 54.66
N ASP A 84 42.14 2.82 54.89
CA ASP A 84 42.89 3.82 54.14
C ASP A 84 42.93 3.53 52.62
N PRO A 85 42.91 4.59 51.77
CA PRO A 85 43.07 4.43 50.33
C PRO A 85 44.41 3.78 49.94
N VAL A 86 44.35 2.72 49.12
CA VAL A 86 45.54 2.01 48.61
C VAL A 86 45.74 2.38 47.14
N LYS A 87 46.99 2.45 46.64
CA LYS A 87 47.21 2.69 45.20
C LYS A 87 46.55 1.56 44.39
N GLY A 88 45.81 1.96 43.36
CA GLY A 88 45.10 1.06 42.46
C GLY A 88 45.98 0.47 41.35
N THR A 89 45.50 -0.61 40.73
CA THR A 89 45.98 -1.06 39.40
C THR A 89 45.89 0.07 38.37
N GLU A 90 46.75 0.07 37.36
CA GLU A 90 46.73 1.08 36.29
C GLU A 90 45.40 1.10 35.52
N CYS A 91 45.04 2.23 34.92
CA CYS A 91 43.79 2.37 34.16
C CYS A 91 43.79 1.66 32.78
N SER A 92 44.88 0.99 32.44
CA SER A 92 45.05 0.03 31.34
C SER A 92 44.72 -1.42 31.75
N PHE A 93 44.67 -1.70 33.06
CA PHE A 93 44.50 -3.04 33.60
C PHE A 93 43.08 -3.58 33.33
N SER A 94 43.03 -4.84 32.85
CA SER A 94 41.81 -5.55 32.49
C SER A 94 41.94 -7.05 32.79
N CYS A 95 40.82 -7.69 33.13
CA CYS A 95 40.73 -9.15 33.31
C CYS A 95 40.17 -9.83 32.05
N LYS A 96 40.55 -11.09 31.81
CA LYS A 96 40.08 -11.85 30.65
C LYS A 96 38.63 -12.29 30.82
N ALA A 97 37.98 -12.65 29.71
CA ALA A 97 36.71 -13.37 29.79
C ALA A 97 36.91 -14.67 30.60
N GLY A 98 35.99 -14.94 31.54
CA GLY A 98 36.14 -15.97 32.57
C GLY A 98 36.78 -15.50 33.89
N GLU A 99 37.34 -14.30 33.96
CA GLU A 99 37.97 -13.73 35.17
C GLU A 99 37.21 -12.50 35.69
N PHE A 100 37.27 -12.24 36.99
CA PHE A 100 36.81 -11.00 37.63
C PHE A 100 37.95 -10.36 38.42
N LEU A 101 37.89 -9.05 38.66
CA LEU A 101 38.88 -8.37 39.49
C LEU A 101 38.48 -8.45 40.96
N ASP A 102 39.23 -9.22 41.76
CA ASP A 102 39.10 -9.19 43.21
C ASP A 102 39.60 -7.83 43.73
N MET A 103 38.69 -7.01 44.24
CA MET A 103 39.02 -5.67 44.74
C MET A 103 39.76 -5.69 46.09
N LYS A 104 39.80 -6.80 46.83
CA LYS A 104 40.64 -6.93 48.04
C LYS A 104 42.11 -7.15 47.66
N ASP A 105 42.37 -8.09 46.75
CA ASP A 105 43.72 -8.51 46.34
C ASP A 105 44.26 -7.77 45.10
N GLN A 106 43.42 -6.97 44.43
CA GLN A 106 43.72 -6.25 43.19
C GLN A 106 44.25 -7.14 42.05
N SER A 107 43.78 -8.38 41.97
CA SER A 107 44.19 -9.37 40.97
C SER A 107 42.99 -10.03 40.30
N CYS A 108 43.17 -10.44 39.04
CA CYS A 108 42.15 -11.19 38.29
C CYS A 108 42.08 -12.62 38.83
N LYS A 109 40.88 -13.06 39.23
CA LYS A 109 40.60 -14.43 39.67
C LYS A 109 39.61 -15.09 38.71
N PRO A 110 39.76 -16.36 38.35
CA PRO A 110 38.80 -17.06 37.50
C PRO A 110 37.48 -17.25 38.25
N CYS A 111 36.36 -17.15 37.53
CA CYS A 111 35.03 -17.41 38.08
C CYS A 111 34.93 -18.83 38.60
N ALA A 112 34.30 -19.00 39.78
CA ALA A 112 33.87 -20.30 40.25
C ALA A 112 32.87 -20.92 39.27
N GLU A 113 32.77 -22.25 39.29
CA GLU A 113 31.72 -22.99 38.58
C GLU A 113 30.32 -22.44 38.93
N GLY A 114 29.38 -22.54 37.98
CA GLY A 114 28.07 -21.93 38.06
C GLY A 114 28.05 -20.40 37.94
N ARG A 115 29.20 -19.74 37.70
CA ARG A 115 29.29 -18.28 37.48
C ARG A 115 30.11 -17.97 36.24
N TYR A 116 29.82 -16.83 35.61
CA TYR A 116 30.48 -16.39 34.38
C TYR A 116 30.95 -14.93 34.43
N SER A 117 31.85 -14.57 33.51
CA SER A 117 32.35 -13.20 33.36
C SER A 117 32.77 -12.89 31.91
N LEU A 118 32.46 -11.70 31.43
CA LEU A 118 33.00 -11.16 30.18
C LEU A 118 34.39 -10.50 30.34
N GLY A 119 34.92 -10.45 31.56
CA GLY A 119 36.23 -9.89 31.92
C GLY A 119 36.25 -8.37 31.92
N THR A 120 36.05 -7.78 30.74
CA THR A 120 35.95 -6.33 30.48
C THR A 120 34.54 -5.93 30.08
N GLY A 121 33.53 -6.67 30.52
CA GLY A 121 32.14 -6.44 30.12
C GLY A 121 31.09 -6.72 31.18
N ILE A 122 29.93 -6.10 30.99
CA ILE A 122 28.71 -6.18 31.79
C ILE A 122 27.61 -6.78 30.91
N ARG A 123 26.68 -7.55 31.47
CA ARG A 123 25.58 -8.19 30.75
C ARG A 123 24.25 -8.08 31.51
N PHE A 124 23.16 -7.92 30.75
CA PHE A 124 21.79 -7.78 31.23
C PHE A 124 20.85 -8.74 30.47
N ASP A 125 20.60 -9.90 31.06
CA ASP A 125 19.79 -11.01 30.52
C ASP A 125 18.75 -11.56 31.51
N GLU A 126 18.52 -10.83 32.61
CA GLU A 126 17.40 -10.96 33.53
C GLU A 126 16.68 -9.58 33.61
N TRP A 127 15.36 -9.58 33.43
CA TRP A 127 14.51 -8.39 33.36
C TRP A 127 13.25 -8.55 34.22
N ASP A 128 13.37 -9.10 35.43
CA ASP A 128 12.26 -9.16 36.40
C ASP A 128 11.94 -7.77 36.98
N GLU A 129 13.00 -6.98 37.23
CA GLU A 129 12.95 -5.55 37.57
C GLU A 129 13.90 -4.78 36.62
N LEU A 130 13.84 -3.44 36.62
CA LEU A 130 14.73 -2.62 35.79
C LEU A 130 16.16 -2.60 36.40
N PRO A 131 17.21 -3.09 35.72
CA PRO A 131 18.53 -3.24 36.33
C PRO A 131 19.17 -1.90 36.73
N HIS A 132 19.95 -1.90 37.82
CA HIS A 132 20.54 -0.68 38.36
C HIS A 132 21.44 0.05 37.35
N GLY A 133 21.17 1.34 37.15
CA GLY A 133 21.84 2.19 36.15
C GLY A 133 21.06 2.38 34.85
N PHE A 134 20.00 1.59 34.61
CA PHE A 134 19.02 1.92 33.57
C PHE A 134 18.01 2.96 34.08
N ALA A 135 17.57 3.83 33.18
CA ALA A 135 16.42 4.69 33.38
C ALA A 135 15.45 4.55 32.19
N SER A 136 14.15 4.52 32.47
CA SER A 136 13.12 4.66 31.45
C SER A 136 12.37 5.97 31.62
N LEU A 137 12.46 6.82 30.61
CA LEU A 137 11.92 8.17 30.56
C LEU A 137 10.91 8.31 29.42
N SER A 138 9.97 9.22 29.63
CA SER A 138 8.77 9.39 28.80
C SER A 138 8.60 10.86 28.45
N THR A 139 8.55 11.20 27.18
CA THR A 139 8.37 12.59 26.72
C THR A 139 7.15 12.70 25.81
N ASN A 140 6.29 13.67 26.11
CA ASN A 140 5.41 14.26 25.10
C ASN A 140 6.28 14.85 23.98
N MET A 141 5.76 14.97 22.76
CA MET A 141 6.40 15.84 21.77
C MET A 141 6.16 17.29 22.14
N GLU A 142 7.23 18.07 22.17
CA GLU A 142 7.18 19.52 22.38
C GLU A 142 6.75 20.18 21.07
N MET A 143 5.45 20.40 20.89
CA MET A 143 4.98 21.41 19.93
C MET A 143 5.31 22.79 20.48
N GLU A 144 6.21 23.51 19.83
CA GLU A 144 6.40 24.93 20.12
C GLU A 144 5.16 25.74 19.65
N ASP A 145 4.44 26.25 20.65
CA ASP A 145 3.51 27.39 20.64
C ASP A 145 1.97 27.15 20.45
N SER A 146 1.19 28.04 21.05
CA SER A 146 -0.26 28.29 20.93
C SER A 146 -1.30 27.37 21.64
N THR A 147 -1.29 27.45 22.98
CA THR A 147 -2.52 27.73 23.76
C THR A 147 -3.76 26.80 23.67
N THR A 148 -3.62 25.49 23.89
CA THR A 148 -4.75 24.62 24.33
C THR A 148 -4.37 23.69 25.48
N GLU A 149 -5.21 23.64 26.53
CA GLU A 149 -4.97 22.84 27.73
C GLU A 149 -5.36 21.35 27.55
N SER A 150 -4.58 20.63 26.75
CA SER A 150 -4.66 19.15 26.66
C SER A 150 -3.27 18.50 26.64
N THR A 151 -2.43 18.85 27.61
CA THR A 151 -1.17 18.14 27.89
C THR A 151 -1.48 16.76 28.49
N GLU A 152 -1.79 15.80 27.61
CA GLU A 152 -1.95 14.41 28.01
C GLU A 152 -0.67 13.86 28.65
N ASN A 153 -0.85 12.99 29.65
CA ASN A 153 0.20 12.72 30.62
C ASN A 153 0.99 11.44 30.27
N CYS A 154 2.01 11.54 29.40
CA CYS A 154 2.84 10.41 28.98
C CYS A 154 3.67 9.74 30.11
N THR A 155 3.60 10.20 31.37
CA THR A 155 4.40 9.64 32.50
C THR A 155 4.16 8.15 32.80
N ALA A 156 3.09 7.56 32.26
CA ALA A 156 2.82 6.12 32.31
C ALA A 156 3.44 5.32 31.14
N SER A 157 3.81 5.97 30.03
CA SER A 157 4.37 5.32 28.84
C SER A 157 5.88 5.10 29.00
N LYS A 158 6.27 3.86 29.29
CA LYS A 158 7.65 3.49 29.62
C LYS A 158 8.03 2.15 29.01
N TRP A 159 9.33 1.86 29.03
CA TRP A 159 9.83 0.52 28.79
C TRP A 159 9.56 -0.36 30.03
N VAL A 160 8.96 -1.52 29.83
CA VAL A 160 8.42 -2.40 30.89
C VAL A 160 9.21 -3.72 30.96
N PRO A 161 9.84 -4.06 32.10
CA PRO A 161 10.49 -5.36 32.32
C PRO A 161 9.47 -6.51 32.35
N LEU A 162 9.78 -7.63 31.67
CA LEU A 162 8.90 -8.80 31.50
C LEU A 162 9.66 -10.14 31.65
N GLY A 163 10.62 -10.20 32.57
CA GLY A 163 11.39 -11.39 32.94
C GLY A 163 12.53 -11.72 31.96
N GLU A 164 12.20 -12.19 30.76
CA GLU A 164 13.19 -12.57 29.74
C GLU A 164 13.61 -11.43 28.80
N TYR A 165 12.86 -10.32 28.80
CA TYR A 165 13.08 -9.15 27.94
C TYR A 165 12.45 -7.88 28.53
N ILE A 166 12.80 -6.73 27.96
CA ILE A 166 12.13 -5.45 28.21
C ILE A 166 11.33 -5.05 26.96
N SER A 167 10.06 -4.64 27.15
CA SER A 167 9.16 -4.19 26.07
C SER A 167 9.13 -2.66 26.01
N SER A 168 9.07 -2.11 24.81
CA SER A 168 8.74 -0.70 24.58
C SER A 168 7.27 -0.41 24.89
N ASN A 169 6.93 0.88 24.84
CA ASN A 169 5.55 1.32 24.68
C ASN A 169 5.00 0.97 23.28
N THR A 170 3.67 0.95 23.17
CA THR A 170 2.90 0.80 21.90
C THR A 170 2.06 2.04 21.58
N ASP A 171 2.22 3.11 22.35
CA ASP A 171 1.41 4.31 22.28
C ASP A 171 2.18 5.52 21.74
N GLU A 172 1.46 6.57 21.41
CA GLU A 172 1.95 7.72 20.65
C GLU A 172 2.87 8.68 21.45
N CYS A 173 3.38 8.22 22.59
CA CYS A 173 4.41 8.89 23.38
C CYS A 173 5.81 8.45 22.91
N THR A 174 6.83 9.28 23.15
CA THR A 174 8.22 8.86 22.99
C THR A 174 8.75 8.26 24.29
N ALA A 175 9.04 6.95 24.31
CA ALA A 175 9.65 6.27 25.44
C ALA A 175 11.13 5.97 25.17
N THR A 176 12.00 6.38 26.09
CA THR A 176 13.45 6.22 25.97
C THR A 176 13.95 5.37 27.14
N LEU A 177 14.54 4.22 26.83
CA LEU A 177 15.38 3.45 27.75
C LEU A 177 16.83 3.94 27.57
N MET A 178 17.51 4.24 28.66
CA MET A 178 18.91 4.69 28.62
C MET A 178 19.79 4.04 29.69
N TYR A 179 21.07 3.87 29.36
CA TYR A 179 22.11 3.34 30.24
C TYR A 179 23.41 4.12 30.06
N ALA A 180 24.05 4.54 31.15
CA ALA A 180 25.31 5.28 31.13
C ALA A 180 26.48 4.38 31.54
N VAL A 181 27.53 4.34 30.72
CA VAL A 181 28.70 3.47 30.94
C VAL A 181 30.02 4.20 30.71
N ASN A 182 31.00 4.01 31.60
CA ASN A 182 32.34 4.57 31.45
C ASN A 182 33.34 3.49 31.02
N LEU A 183 33.81 3.58 29.77
CA LEU A 183 34.75 2.63 29.20
C LEU A 183 36.20 3.10 29.37
N LYS A 184 37.10 2.19 29.80
CA LYS A 184 38.53 2.48 30.00
C LYS A 184 39.39 2.10 28.79
N GLN A 185 38.84 1.32 27.88
CA GLN A 185 39.34 1.06 26.52
C GLN A 185 38.15 1.11 25.56
N SER A 186 38.40 1.21 24.25
CA SER A 186 37.30 1.05 23.27
C SER A 186 36.70 -0.36 23.38
N GLY A 187 35.41 -0.48 23.11
CA GLY A 187 34.66 -1.73 23.22
C GLY A 187 33.43 -1.71 22.34
N THR A 188 32.43 -2.53 22.67
CA THR A 188 31.18 -2.65 21.92
C THR A 188 29.97 -2.71 22.83
N VAL A 189 28.81 -2.28 22.33
CA VAL A 189 27.50 -2.66 22.87
C VAL A 189 26.82 -3.60 21.88
N ASN A 190 26.36 -4.73 22.40
CA ASN A 190 25.73 -5.81 21.65
C ASN A 190 24.37 -6.09 22.30
N PHE A 191 23.30 -6.27 21.53
CA PHE A 191 21.99 -6.65 22.07
C PHE A 191 21.12 -7.38 21.05
N GLU A 192 20.15 -8.14 21.54
CA GLU A 192 19.09 -8.73 20.73
C GLU A 192 17.84 -7.85 20.78
N TYR A 193 17.18 -7.68 19.64
CA TYR A 193 15.94 -6.91 19.53
C TYR A 193 14.90 -7.61 18.65
N TYR A 194 13.63 -7.31 18.88
CA TYR A 194 12.50 -7.68 18.02
C TYR A 194 11.72 -6.40 17.69
N TYR A 195 11.64 -6.04 16.42
CA TYR A 195 11.02 -4.81 15.92
C TYR A 195 10.12 -5.15 14.71
N PRO A 196 8.91 -5.68 14.96
CA PRO A 196 8.09 -6.34 13.93
C PRO A 196 7.12 -5.43 13.15
N ASP A 197 7.06 -4.13 13.44
CA ASP A 197 6.01 -3.24 12.94
C ASP A 197 6.54 -1.83 12.71
N SER A 198 6.67 -1.39 11.45
CA SER A 198 7.19 -0.07 11.09
C SER A 198 6.30 1.11 11.55
N SER A 199 5.14 0.85 12.16
CA SER A 199 4.36 1.87 12.88
C SER A 199 4.97 2.27 14.24
N ILE A 200 6.16 1.76 14.61
CA ILE A 200 6.98 2.32 15.69
C ILE A 200 8.32 2.76 15.12
N ILE A 201 8.63 4.05 15.24
CA ILE A 201 10.01 4.55 15.03
C ILE A 201 10.88 3.95 16.13
N PHE A 202 11.85 3.10 15.78
CA PHE A 202 12.84 2.55 16.69
C PHE A 202 14.24 3.04 16.34
N GLU A 203 14.85 3.77 17.28
CA GLU A 203 16.21 4.26 17.17
C GLU A 203 17.11 3.67 18.26
N PHE A 204 18.35 3.38 17.89
CA PHE A 204 19.45 3.18 18.82
C PHE A 204 20.54 4.21 18.54
N PHE A 205 21.03 4.91 19.56
CA PHE A 205 22.16 5.82 19.41
C PHE A 205 23.01 5.96 20.67
N VAL A 206 24.24 6.39 20.47
CA VAL A 206 25.25 6.61 21.51
C VAL A 206 25.63 8.08 21.54
N GLN A 207 25.65 8.69 22.73
CA GLN A 207 26.21 10.02 22.96
C GLN A 207 27.46 9.94 23.85
N ASN A 208 28.41 10.85 23.60
CA ASN A 208 29.63 10.99 24.40
C ASN A 208 29.54 12.15 25.42
N ASP A 209 30.63 12.37 26.18
CA ASP A 209 30.83 13.47 27.14
C ASP A 209 30.60 14.91 26.60
N GLN A 210 30.40 15.10 25.29
CA GLN A 210 30.12 16.40 24.66
C GLN A 210 28.67 16.50 24.14
N CYS A 211 27.80 15.54 24.51
CA CYS A 211 26.46 15.35 23.95
C CYS A 211 26.44 15.17 22.43
N GLN A 212 27.59 14.85 21.82
CA GLN A 212 27.70 14.62 20.39
C GLN A 212 27.37 13.15 20.09
N PRO A 213 26.51 12.86 19.11
CA PRO A 213 26.32 11.51 18.63
C PRO A 213 27.55 11.06 17.84
N ASN A 214 27.91 9.77 17.91
CA ASN A 214 28.81 9.18 16.92
C ASN A 214 28.21 9.41 15.51
N VAL A 215 29.04 9.84 14.55
CA VAL A 215 28.57 10.54 13.34
C VAL A 215 28.23 9.59 12.18
N ASP A 216 28.85 8.41 12.13
CA ASP A 216 28.89 7.55 10.96
C ASP A 216 27.78 6.48 10.91
N ASP A 217 27.41 5.91 12.06
CA ASP A 217 26.39 4.85 12.14
C ASP A 217 24.94 5.34 11.91
N SER A 218 24.10 4.45 11.38
CA SER A 218 22.65 4.67 11.31
C SER A 218 22.04 4.59 12.70
N ARG A 219 21.33 5.65 13.12
CA ARG A 219 20.51 5.61 14.35
C ARG A 219 19.26 4.76 14.21
N TRP A 220 18.83 4.50 12.97
CA TRP A 220 17.58 3.79 12.68
C TRP A 220 17.82 2.29 12.68
N MET A 221 17.03 1.58 13.48
CA MET A 221 17.06 0.12 13.58
C MET A 221 16.33 -0.51 12.39
N LYS A 222 16.77 -1.70 11.96
CA LYS A 222 16.10 -2.45 10.88
C LYS A 222 14.88 -3.19 11.42
N THR A 223 13.77 -3.23 10.68
CA THR A 223 12.58 -4.00 11.07
C THR A 223 12.86 -5.50 10.99
N THR A 224 12.57 -6.24 12.05
CA THR A 224 12.81 -7.68 12.14
C THR A 224 11.67 -8.47 11.47
N GLU A 225 11.93 -9.10 10.33
CA GLU A 225 10.91 -9.92 9.65
C GLU A 225 10.78 -11.34 10.23
N LYS A 226 11.81 -11.83 10.95
CA LYS A 226 11.88 -13.22 11.44
C LYS A 226 12.48 -13.34 12.84
N GLY A 227 11.64 -13.15 13.86
CA GLY A 227 12.05 -13.29 15.26
C GLY A 227 13.13 -12.27 15.65
N TRP A 228 14.00 -12.63 16.60
CA TRP A 228 15.00 -11.70 17.15
C TRP A 228 16.17 -11.45 16.19
N GLU A 229 16.61 -10.22 16.07
CA GLU A 229 17.84 -9.83 15.37
C GLU A 229 18.89 -9.32 16.36
N PHE A 230 20.16 -9.26 15.91
CA PHE A 230 21.30 -8.89 16.74
C PHE A 230 21.92 -7.58 16.24
N HIS A 231 22.14 -6.64 17.15
CA HIS A 231 22.79 -5.36 16.88
C HIS A 231 24.13 -5.26 17.63
N SER A 232 25.10 -4.57 17.04
CA SER A 232 26.44 -4.38 17.60
C SER A 232 27.00 -3.04 17.14
N VAL A 233 27.43 -2.19 18.08
CA VAL A 233 28.00 -0.85 17.80
C VAL A 233 29.29 -0.66 18.58
N GLU A 234 30.30 -0.05 17.96
CA GLU A 234 31.57 0.29 18.63
C GLU A 234 31.42 1.50 19.56
N LEU A 235 32.02 1.39 20.74
CA LEU A 235 31.97 2.39 21.80
C LEU A 235 33.36 2.96 22.07
N ASN A 236 33.41 4.29 22.16
CA ASN A 236 34.65 5.03 22.38
C ASN A 236 35.09 4.98 23.84
N ARG A 237 36.39 5.08 24.09
CA ARG A 237 36.95 5.28 25.44
C ARG A 237 36.46 6.60 26.04
N GLY A 238 35.77 6.56 27.18
CA GLY A 238 35.11 7.72 27.80
C GLY A 238 33.78 7.36 28.44
N ASN A 239 32.95 8.35 28.79
CA ASN A 239 31.53 8.08 29.05
C ASN A 239 30.79 7.89 27.72
N ASN A 240 29.95 6.86 27.66
CA ASN A 240 28.99 6.62 26.60
C ASN A 240 27.61 6.52 27.25
N VAL A 241 26.64 7.27 26.75
CA VAL A 241 25.23 7.09 27.12
C VAL A 241 24.52 6.42 25.95
N LEU A 242 23.97 5.25 26.22
CA LEU A 242 23.26 4.39 25.28
C LEU A 242 21.78 4.72 25.36
N TYR A 243 21.12 4.89 24.21
CA TYR A 243 19.70 5.22 24.13
C TYR A 243 18.99 4.24 23.18
N TRP A 244 17.96 3.57 23.68
CA TRP A 244 16.95 2.87 22.90
C TRP A 244 15.66 3.69 22.96
N ARG A 245 15.28 4.31 21.83
CA ARG A 245 14.16 5.27 21.75
C ARG A 245 13.07 4.73 20.84
N THR A 246 11.83 4.74 21.32
CA THR A 246 10.65 4.33 20.57
C THR A 246 9.56 5.39 20.56
N THR A 247 8.94 5.58 19.39
CA THR A 247 7.79 6.48 19.19
C THR A 247 6.79 5.79 18.26
N ALA A 248 5.62 5.40 18.76
CA ALA A 248 4.59 4.76 17.93
C ALA A 248 3.73 5.79 17.18
N PHE A 249 3.24 5.42 16.00
CA PHE A 249 2.29 6.19 15.20
C PHE A 249 1.19 5.28 14.65
N SER A 250 0.09 5.14 15.40
CA SER A 250 -1.06 4.34 14.99
C SER A 250 -1.95 5.10 14.01
N VAL A 251 -1.98 4.66 12.76
CA VAL A 251 -2.92 5.12 11.72
C VAL A 251 -3.94 4.00 11.45
N TRP A 252 -5.21 4.37 11.26
CA TRP A 252 -6.34 3.46 11.01
C TRP A 252 -6.53 2.33 12.04
N SER A 253 -6.41 2.65 13.33
CA SER A 253 -6.77 1.78 14.47
C SER A 253 -6.02 0.43 14.57
N LYS A 254 -4.93 0.25 13.83
CA LYS A 254 -4.05 -0.91 13.95
C LYS A 254 -3.15 -0.72 15.18
N VAL A 255 -3.35 -1.54 16.21
CA VAL A 255 -2.48 -1.54 17.40
C VAL A 255 -1.06 -1.95 17.00
N SER A 256 -0.10 -1.04 17.16
CA SER A 256 1.33 -1.27 16.88
C SER A 256 1.88 -2.37 17.78
N LYS A 257 2.60 -3.35 17.19
CA LYS A 257 3.33 -4.36 17.98
C LYS A 257 4.57 -3.69 18.62
N PRO A 258 4.85 -3.89 19.92
CA PRO A 258 5.98 -3.24 20.61
C PRO A 258 7.33 -3.74 20.10
N VAL A 259 8.36 -2.92 20.31
CA VAL A 259 9.76 -3.32 20.21
C VAL A 259 10.15 -4.05 21.49
N LEU A 260 10.83 -5.18 21.39
CA LEU A 260 11.40 -5.90 22.53
C LEU A 260 12.93 -5.86 22.47
N VAL A 261 13.60 -5.78 23.61
CA VAL A 261 15.08 -5.83 23.72
C VAL A 261 15.48 -6.82 24.82
N ARG A 262 16.58 -7.57 24.61
CA ARG A 262 17.17 -8.49 25.60
C ARG A 262 18.66 -8.70 25.38
N ASN A 263 19.30 -9.45 26.28
CA ASN A 263 20.70 -9.89 26.18
C ASN A 263 21.69 -8.75 25.90
N ILE A 264 21.50 -7.59 26.56
CA ILE A 264 22.38 -6.42 26.37
C ILE A 264 23.73 -6.74 27.01
N ALA A 265 24.79 -6.77 26.22
CA ALA A 265 26.16 -6.97 26.67
C ALA A 265 27.03 -5.79 26.22
N ILE A 266 27.80 -5.22 27.15
CA ILE A 266 28.68 -4.08 26.91
C ILE A 266 30.10 -4.48 27.25
N THR A 267 31.07 -4.19 26.39
CA THR A 267 32.50 -4.46 26.58
C THR A 267 33.32 -3.15 26.61
N GLY A 268 34.56 -3.21 27.10
CA GLY A 268 35.46 -2.04 27.24
C GLY A 268 35.45 -1.39 28.62
N VAL A 269 34.63 -1.87 29.56
CA VAL A 269 34.76 -1.48 30.98
C VAL A 269 36.05 -2.05 31.57
N ALA A 270 36.57 -1.40 32.62
CA ALA A 270 37.88 -1.74 33.18
C ALA A 270 37.98 -3.21 33.63
N TYR A 271 36.94 -3.71 34.29
CA TYR A 271 36.82 -5.05 34.86
C TYR A 271 35.35 -5.25 35.24
N THR A 272 34.90 -6.49 35.42
CA THR A 272 33.79 -6.78 36.34
C THR A 272 34.34 -7.02 37.74
N SER A 273 33.68 -6.47 38.76
CA SER A 273 34.03 -6.61 40.18
C SER A 273 33.63 -7.96 40.79
N GLU A 274 32.77 -8.71 40.10
CA GLU A 274 32.33 -10.05 40.49
C GLU A 274 31.93 -10.89 39.27
N CYS A 275 31.77 -12.20 39.46
CA CYS A 275 31.20 -13.08 38.45
C CYS A 275 29.69 -13.18 38.61
N PHE A 276 28.96 -13.02 37.52
CA PHE A 276 27.51 -13.16 37.50
C PHE A 276 27.14 -14.64 37.63
N PRO A 277 26.19 -15.03 38.50
CA PRO A 277 25.72 -16.40 38.56
C PRO A 277 25.00 -16.76 37.25
N CYS A 278 25.12 -18.01 36.79
CA CYS A 278 24.32 -18.49 35.67
C CYS A 278 22.83 -18.35 35.98
N LYS A 279 22.05 -17.79 35.03
CA LYS A 279 20.61 -17.61 35.24
C LYS A 279 19.92 -18.98 35.32
N PRO A 280 18.80 -19.12 36.05
CA PRO A 280 18.07 -20.38 36.16
C PRO A 280 17.79 -21.02 34.79
N GLY A 281 17.98 -22.33 34.68
CA GLY A 281 17.94 -23.06 33.40
C GLY A 281 19.22 -22.99 32.57
N THR A 282 20.26 -22.30 33.03
CA THR A 282 21.64 -22.38 32.50
C THR A 282 22.62 -22.87 33.58
N TYR A 283 23.79 -23.36 33.16
CA TYR A 283 24.85 -23.85 34.06
C TYR A 283 26.24 -23.47 33.54
N ALA A 284 27.25 -23.58 34.41
CA ALA A 284 28.66 -23.53 34.02
C ALA A 284 29.45 -24.61 34.78
N ASP A 285 29.88 -25.65 34.07
CA ASP A 285 30.60 -26.81 34.60
C ASP A 285 32.11 -26.58 34.79
N LYS A 286 32.64 -25.45 34.32
CA LYS A 286 34.07 -25.12 34.29
C LYS A 286 34.37 -23.86 35.10
N GLN A 287 35.43 -23.92 35.90
CA GLN A 287 36.04 -22.73 36.47
C GLN A 287 36.57 -21.84 35.33
N GLY A 288 36.32 -20.53 35.38
CA GLY A 288 36.71 -19.59 34.32
C GLY A 288 35.77 -19.52 33.12
N SER A 289 34.49 -19.91 33.25
CA SER A 289 33.51 -19.80 32.17
C SER A 289 33.20 -18.34 31.78
N SER A 290 33.14 -18.08 30.47
CA SER A 290 32.80 -16.76 29.92
C SER A 290 31.32 -16.59 29.54
N PHE A 291 30.57 -17.70 29.50
CA PHE A 291 29.12 -17.78 29.30
C PHE A 291 28.58 -19.02 30.03
N CYS A 292 27.25 -19.16 30.09
CA CYS A 292 26.58 -20.34 30.65
C CYS A 292 25.90 -21.16 29.55
N GLU A 293 25.94 -22.49 29.67
CA GLU A 293 25.30 -23.43 28.75
C GLU A 293 23.82 -23.65 29.14
N LEU A 294 22.94 -23.87 28.16
CA LEU A 294 21.50 -24.08 28.37
C LEU A 294 21.18 -25.52 28.76
N CYS A 295 20.39 -25.73 29.81
CA CYS A 295 19.97 -27.06 30.23
C CYS A 295 19.07 -27.76 29.18
N PRO A 296 19.31 -29.06 28.88
CA PRO A 296 18.46 -29.84 27.98
C PRO A 296 17.06 -30.08 28.57
N ALA A 297 16.08 -30.39 27.71
CA ALA A 297 14.71 -30.69 28.15
C ALA A 297 14.64 -31.93 29.06
N ASN A 298 13.72 -31.91 30.02
CA ASN A 298 13.67 -32.82 31.19
C ASN A 298 14.85 -32.69 32.17
N SER A 299 15.61 -31.59 32.11
CA SER A 299 16.51 -31.16 33.19
C SER A 299 16.27 -29.69 33.57
N TYR A 300 16.74 -29.29 34.73
CA TYR A 300 16.62 -27.94 35.25
C TYR A 300 17.90 -27.50 35.99
N SER A 301 18.07 -26.20 36.19
CA SER A 301 19.10 -25.66 37.07
C SER A 301 18.60 -24.44 37.84
N ASN A 302 19.08 -24.30 39.08
CA ASN A 302 18.84 -23.11 39.88
C ASN A 302 19.79 -21.97 39.48
N LYS A 303 19.64 -20.80 40.09
CA LYS A 303 20.57 -19.68 39.87
C LYS A 303 21.96 -20.03 40.42
N GLY A 304 22.97 -19.98 39.57
CA GLY A 304 24.37 -20.25 39.95
C GLY A 304 24.79 -21.72 39.97
N GLU A 305 24.06 -22.61 39.29
CA GLU A 305 24.29 -24.07 39.31
C GLU A 305 25.45 -24.51 38.40
N THR A 306 26.18 -25.56 38.79
CA THR A 306 27.33 -26.08 38.01
C THR A 306 26.95 -27.13 36.95
N SER A 307 25.74 -27.70 37.04
CA SER A 307 25.24 -28.74 36.12
C SER A 307 23.70 -28.76 36.10
N CYS A 308 23.09 -29.52 35.17
CA CYS A 308 21.64 -29.64 35.09
C CYS A 308 21.13 -30.88 35.81
N HIS A 309 20.25 -30.67 36.79
CA HIS A 309 19.56 -31.73 37.53
C HIS A 309 18.47 -32.35 36.64
N GLN A 310 18.41 -33.68 36.55
CA GLN A 310 17.33 -34.35 35.81
C GLN A 310 16.00 -34.23 36.55
N CYS A 311 14.90 -34.10 35.81
CA CYS A 311 13.56 -34.25 36.38
C CYS A 311 13.28 -35.71 36.74
N ASP A 312 12.55 -35.93 37.84
CA ASP A 312 11.98 -37.24 38.15
C ASP A 312 11.06 -37.74 37.01
N PRO A 313 10.84 -39.06 36.84
CA PRO A 313 10.08 -39.60 35.71
C PRO A 313 8.62 -39.10 35.62
N ASP A 314 8.00 -38.78 36.77
CA ASP A 314 6.67 -38.18 36.90
C ASP A 314 6.65 -36.67 36.61
N LYS A 315 7.80 -36.06 36.29
CA LYS A 315 8.00 -34.65 36.01
C LYS A 315 8.64 -34.41 34.65
N TYR A 316 8.48 -33.20 34.15
CA TYR A 316 9.11 -32.72 32.92
C TYR A 316 9.61 -31.29 33.07
N SER A 317 10.49 -30.87 32.17
CA SER A 317 10.87 -29.48 32.01
C SER A 317 11.11 -29.16 30.53
N GLU A 318 10.89 -27.89 30.18
CA GLU A 318 11.25 -27.34 28.88
C GLU A 318 12.78 -27.10 28.83
N LYS A 319 13.36 -26.95 27.63
CA LYS A 319 14.79 -26.63 27.48
C LYS A 319 15.08 -25.28 28.11
N GLY A 320 16.12 -25.17 28.94
CA GLY A 320 16.47 -23.93 29.64
C GLY A 320 15.53 -23.58 30.79
N SER A 321 14.84 -24.55 31.40
CA SER A 321 13.90 -24.28 32.50
C SER A 321 14.55 -24.26 33.88
N SER A 322 14.02 -23.40 34.76
CA SER A 322 14.44 -23.25 36.16
C SER A 322 13.94 -24.33 37.12
N SER A 323 12.92 -25.11 36.71
CA SER A 323 12.26 -26.10 37.58
C SER A 323 11.48 -27.14 36.77
N CYS A 324 11.22 -28.30 37.39
CA CYS A 324 10.40 -29.35 36.79
C CYS A 324 8.92 -29.20 37.18
N LYS A 325 8.03 -29.32 36.18
CA LYS A 325 6.57 -29.37 36.33
C LYS A 325 6.09 -30.83 36.40
N MET A 326 4.98 -31.10 37.09
CA MET A 326 4.34 -32.44 37.10
C MET A 326 3.87 -32.81 35.69
N ARG A 327 4.02 -34.08 35.28
CA ARG A 327 3.44 -34.57 34.02
C ARG A 327 1.91 -34.72 34.15
N PRO A 328 1.10 -34.15 33.25
CA PRO A 328 -0.32 -34.45 33.19
C PRO A 328 -0.56 -35.86 32.64
N ALA A 329 -1.74 -36.43 32.92
CA ALA A 329 -2.23 -37.61 32.21
C ALA A 329 -2.41 -37.30 30.72
N CYS A 330 -2.04 -38.23 29.83
CA CYS A 330 -2.16 -38.03 28.39
C CYS A 330 -3.62 -37.86 27.95
N THR A 331 -3.85 -36.94 27.02
CA THR A 331 -5.17 -36.61 26.46
C THR A 331 -5.22 -36.85 24.95
N ASP A 332 -6.40 -36.70 24.36
CA ASP A 332 -6.61 -36.67 22.90
C ASP A 332 -5.90 -35.49 22.21
N LYS A 333 -5.46 -34.49 22.97
CA LYS A 333 -4.68 -33.34 22.51
C LYS A 333 -3.17 -33.57 22.46
N ASP A 334 -2.67 -34.62 23.13
CA ASP A 334 -1.24 -34.91 23.23
C ASP A 334 -0.71 -35.75 22.06
N TYR A 335 -1.58 -36.33 21.24
CA TYR A 335 -1.23 -37.02 20.00
C TYR A 335 -1.84 -36.34 18.78
N PHE A 336 -1.30 -36.64 17.61
CA PHE A 336 -1.85 -36.25 16.32
C PHE A 336 -1.90 -37.48 15.39
N TYR A 337 -2.65 -37.38 14.28
CA TYR A 337 -2.75 -38.45 13.29
C TYR A 337 -2.04 -38.09 12.00
N THR A 338 -1.53 -39.08 11.29
CA THR A 338 -0.90 -38.92 9.98
C THR A 338 -1.00 -40.22 9.20
N HIS A 339 -0.86 -40.16 7.88
CA HIS A 339 -0.89 -41.35 7.04
C HIS A 339 0.51 -41.94 6.89
N THR A 340 0.62 -43.26 6.89
CA THR A 340 1.88 -43.91 6.48
C THR A 340 2.11 -43.66 4.99
N ALA A 341 3.38 -43.54 4.59
CA ALA A 341 3.75 -43.66 3.19
C ALA A 341 3.19 -44.96 2.60
N CYS A 342 2.86 -44.95 1.30
CA CYS A 342 2.32 -46.11 0.60
C CYS A 342 3.32 -47.27 0.60
N ASP A 343 2.90 -48.45 1.03
CA ASP A 343 3.74 -49.65 1.01
C ASP A 343 3.85 -50.27 -0.39
N ALA A 344 4.63 -51.34 -0.53
CA ALA A 344 4.81 -52.06 -1.79
C ALA A 344 3.51 -52.65 -2.39
N ASN A 345 2.46 -52.86 -1.58
CA ASN A 345 1.14 -53.28 -2.07
C ASN A 345 0.30 -52.09 -2.58
N GLY A 346 0.74 -50.85 -2.30
CA GLY A 346 -0.01 -49.64 -2.58
C GLY A 346 -1.02 -49.28 -1.50
N GLU A 347 -0.79 -49.72 -0.27
CA GLU A 347 -1.66 -49.47 0.88
C GLU A 347 -1.06 -48.43 1.83
N THR A 348 -1.92 -47.62 2.43
CA THR A 348 -1.61 -46.68 3.52
C THR A 348 -2.52 -46.99 4.71
N GLN A 349 -2.09 -46.63 5.91
CA GLN A 349 -2.91 -46.67 7.12
C GLN A 349 -2.80 -45.35 7.88
N LEU A 350 -3.91 -44.90 8.47
CA LEU A 350 -3.90 -43.81 9.43
C LEU A 350 -3.20 -44.29 10.71
N MET A 351 -2.12 -43.62 11.11
CA MET A 351 -1.39 -43.89 12.33
C MET A 351 -1.43 -42.68 13.26
N TYR A 352 -1.32 -42.92 14.57
CA TYR A 352 -1.22 -41.87 15.58
C TYR A 352 0.23 -41.75 16.06
N LYS A 353 0.64 -40.52 16.39
CA LYS A 353 1.97 -40.18 16.94
C LYS A 353 1.80 -39.27 18.16
N TRP A 354 2.55 -39.52 19.23
CA TRP A 354 2.67 -38.56 20.34
C TRP A 354 3.35 -37.27 19.87
N ALA A 355 2.84 -36.11 20.27
CA ALA A 355 3.46 -34.82 20.00
C ALA A 355 4.82 -34.70 20.72
N GLN A 356 5.84 -34.21 20.02
CA GLN A 356 7.21 -34.12 20.56
C GLN A 356 7.52 -32.69 21.07
N PRO A 357 8.20 -32.54 22.22
CA PRO A 357 8.52 -33.58 23.20
C PRO A 357 7.25 -34.16 23.86
N LYS A 358 7.30 -35.43 24.26
CA LYS A 358 6.19 -36.05 25.00
C LYS A 358 6.19 -35.54 26.44
N ILE A 359 5.19 -34.72 26.76
CA ILE A 359 5.04 -34.09 28.08
C ILE A 359 4.26 -35.03 29.03
N CYS A 360 3.15 -35.59 28.57
CA CYS A 360 2.22 -36.36 29.38
C CYS A 360 2.69 -37.79 29.75
N GLY A 361 2.07 -38.38 30.78
CA GLY A 361 2.23 -39.78 31.18
C GLY A 361 1.06 -40.68 30.75
N GLU A 362 1.36 -41.90 30.27
CA GLU A 362 0.35 -42.89 29.82
C GLU A 362 -0.13 -43.83 30.95
N ASP A 363 0.60 -43.90 32.07
CA ASP A 363 0.32 -44.79 33.21
C ASP A 363 -0.43 -44.09 34.36
N LEU A 364 -0.83 -42.83 34.15
CA LEU A 364 -1.60 -42.03 35.10
C LEU A 364 -3.10 -42.36 35.01
N GLU A 365 -3.82 -42.23 36.12
CA GLU A 365 -5.26 -42.50 36.16
C GLU A 365 -6.02 -41.52 35.23
N GLY A 366 -6.86 -42.08 34.36
CA GLY A 366 -7.56 -41.32 33.31
C GLY A 366 -6.74 -41.01 32.05
N ALA A 367 -5.47 -41.42 31.96
CA ALA A 367 -4.66 -41.21 30.76
C ALA A 367 -5.18 -41.99 29.54
N VAL A 368 -5.29 -41.29 28.41
CA VAL A 368 -5.55 -41.86 27.10
C VAL A 368 -4.27 -42.54 26.59
N LYS A 369 -4.40 -43.77 26.09
CA LYS A 369 -3.30 -44.48 25.40
C LYS A 369 -3.32 -44.18 23.91
N LEU A 370 -2.15 -44.23 23.27
CA LEU A 370 -2.04 -43.94 21.84
C LEU A 370 -2.97 -44.88 21.04
N PRO A 371 -3.90 -44.36 20.21
CA PRO A 371 -4.86 -45.22 19.53
C PRO A 371 -4.17 -46.15 18.52
N ALA A 372 -4.73 -47.36 18.36
CA ALA A 372 -4.24 -48.31 17.37
C ALA A 372 -4.34 -47.73 15.94
N SER A 373 -3.40 -48.11 15.07
CA SER A 373 -3.45 -47.72 13.65
C SER A 373 -4.74 -48.23 12.99
N GLY A 374 -5.29 -47.40 12.09
CA GLY A 374 -6.48 -47.75 11.32
C GLY A 374 -6.24 -48.91 10.35
N VAL A 375 -7.34 -49.42 9.79
CA VAL A 375 -7.29 -50.45 8.74
C VAL A 375 -6.55 -49.90 7.51
N LYS A 376 -5.72 -50.73 6.88
CA LYS A 376 -5.08 -50.40 5.61
C LYS A 376 -6.12 -50.10 4.53
N THR A 377 -5.90 -49.02 3.79
CA THR A 377 -6.70 -48.60 2.63
C THR A 377 -5.79 -48.44 1.42
N ARG A 378 -6.35 -48.56 0.21
CA ARG A 378 -5.58 -48.32 -1.02
C ARG A 378 -5.23 -46.84 -1.13
N CYS A 379 -3.97 -46.54 -1.45
CA CYS A 379 -3.53 -45.18 -1.70
C CYS A 379 -4.29 -44.55 -2.89
N PRO A 380 -4.65 -43.26 -2.82
CA PRO A 380 -5.09 -42.50 -3.99
C PRO A 380 -3.94 -42.37 -5.01
N PRO A 381 -4.25 -42.01 -6.27
CA PRO A 381 -3.25 -41.84 -7.32
C PRO A 381 -2.18 -40.79 -6.97
N CYS A 382 -1.07 -40.81 -7.69
CA CYS A 382 -0.02 -39.80 -7.56
C CYS A 382 -0.55 -38.39 -7.88
N ASN A 383 0.15 -37.35 -7.42
CA ASN A 383 -0.17 -35.99 -7.86
C ASN A 383 -0.07 -35.90 -9.40
N PRO A 384 -0.95 -35.16 -10.08
CA PRO A 384 -0.90 -35.00 -11.53
C PRO A 384 0.47 -34.54 -12.04
N GLY A 385 0.84 -35.06 -13.22
CA GLY A 385 2.19 -34.96 -13.78
C GLY A 385 3.21 -35.97 -13.21
N PHE A 386 2.87 -36.70 -12.16
CA PHE A 386 3.65 -37.83 -11.67
C PHE A 386 3.00 -39.18 -12.06
N PHE A 387 3.79 -40.25 -12.08
CA PHE A 387 3.33 -41.62 -12.27
C PHE A 387 3.73 -42.51 -11.09
N LYS A 388 3.02 -43.62 -10.88
CA LYS A 388 3.30 -44.56 -9.79
C LYS A 388 4.35 -45.59 -10.23
N THR A 389 5.40 -45.78 -9.44
CA THR A 389 6.41 -46.81 -9.67
C THR A 389 6.03 -48.18 -9.07
N ASN A 390 6.79 -49.21 -9.43
CA ASN A 390 6.70 -50.56 -8.84
C ASN A 390 6.90 -50.59 -7.30
N ASN A 391 7.52 -49.55 -6.70
CA ASN A 391 7.75 -49.46 -5.26
C ASN A 391 6.76 -48.50 -4.56
N SER A 392 5.64 -48.18 -5.21
CA SER A 392 4.65 -47.19 -4.78
C SER A 392 5.15 -45.76 -4.55
N SER A 393 6.38 -45.41 -4.97
CA SER A 393 6.80 -44.01 -5.08
C SER A 393 6.10 -43.32 -6.26
N CYS A 394 6.01 -41.99 -6.19
CA CYS A 394 5.54 -41.15 -7.28
C CYS A 394 6.73 -40.44 -7.93
N GLU A 395 6.99 -40.71 -9.21
CA GLU A 395 8.08 -40.11 -9.98
C GLU A 395 7.56 -39.16 -11.06
N PRO A 396 8.28 -38.08 -11.42
CA PRO A 396 7.83 -37.09 -12.40
C PRO A 396 7.80 -37.70 -13.81
N CYS A 397 6.75 -37.39 -14.59
CA CYS A 397 6.69 -37.83 -15.98
C CYS A 397 7.79 -37.17 -16.84
N PRO A 398 8.36 -37.90 -17.82
CA PRO A 398 9.37 -37.35 -18.72
C PRO A 398 8.79 -36.24 -19.61
N TYR A 399 9.63 -35.24 -19.91
CA TYR A 399 9.25 -34.07 -20.72
C TYR A 399 8.56 -34.46 -22.04
N GLY A 400 7.54 -33.69 -22.42
CA GLY A 400 6.64 -34.02 -23.54
C GLY A 400 5.52 -35.03 -23.20
N SER A 401 5.37 -35.39 -21.92
CA SER A 401 4.31 -36.27 -21.42
C SER A 401 3.49 -35.60 -20.31
N TYR A 402 2.29 -36.11 -20.08
CA TYR A 402 1.38 -35.70 -19.01
C TYR A 402 0.84 -36.93 -18.25
N SER A 403 0.32 -36.71 -17.04
CA SER A 403 -0.34 -37.75 -16.24
C SER A 403 -1.42 -37.13 -15.36
N ASN A 404 -2.54 -37.84 -15.18
CA ASN A 404 -3.58 -37.49 -14.21
C ASN A 404 -3.30 -38.05 -12.79
N GLY A 405 -2.16 -38.73 -12.60
CA GLY A 405 -1.76 -39.46 -11.39
C GLY A 405 -1.61 -40.97 -11.57
N SER A 406 -1.78 -41.52 -12.78
CA SER A 406 -1.56 -42.93 -13.12
C SER A 406 -0.29 -43.17 -13.94
N ASP A 407 -0.40 -43.27 -15.27
CA ASP A 407 0.68 -43.58 -16.21
C ASP A 407 0.97 -42.36 -17.11
N CYS A 408 2.23 -42.15 -17.48
CA CYS A 408 2.64 -41.06 -18.36
C CYS A 408 2.21 -41.29 -19.81
N SER A 409 1.32 -40.44 -20.32
CA SER A 409 0.93 -40.40 -21.73
C SER A 409 1.69 -39.28 -22.45
N ARG A 410 2.21 -39.52 -23.66
CA ARG A 410 2.81 -38.44 -24.47
C ARG A 410 1.75 -37.43 -24.91
N CYS A 411 2.13 -36.16 -25.03
CA CYS A 411 1.24 -35.15 -25.59
C CYS A 411 0.88 -35.46 -27.06
N PRO A 412 -0.39 -35.30 -27.47
CA PRO A 412 -0.77 -35.32 -28.88
C PRO A 412 0.00 -34.31 -29.73
N ALA A 413 0.20 -34.63 -31.01
CA ALA A 413 0.74 -33.67 -31.98
C ALA A 413 -0.12 -32.39 -32.02
N GLY A 414 0.51 -31.22 -32.06
CA GLY A 414 -0.18 -29.92 -31.90
C GLY A 414 -0.36 -29.45 -30.45
N THR A 415 0.15 -30.19 -29.45
CA THR A 415 0.04 -29.82 -28.04
C THR A 415 1.37 -29.92 -27.29
N GLU A 416 1.57 -29.06 -26.30
CA GLU A 416 2.71 -29.05 -25.38
C GLU A 416 2.28 -29.39 -23.94
N PRO A 417 3.16 -29.96 -23.10
CA PRO A 417 2.88 -30.18 -21.69
C PRO A 417 2.67 -28.84 -20.95
N ALA A 418 1.57 -28.69 -20.22
CA ALA A 418 1.33 -27.53 -19.37
C ALA A 418 2.16 -27.62 -18.06
N VAL A 419 3.43 -27.22 -18.13
CA VAL A 419 4.39 -27.41 -17.02
C VAL A 419 4.09 -26.58 -15.77
N GLY A 420 4.19 -27.22 -14.61
CA GLY A 420 3.88 -26.65 -13.31
C GLY A 420 3.97 -27.69 -12.18
N PHE A 421 3.31 -27.40 -11.07
CA PHE A 421 3.04 -28.36 -10.00
C PHE A 421 1.56 -28.28 -9.58
N GLU A 422 0.84 -29.40 -9.57
CA GLU A 422 -0.55 -29.50 -9.12
C GLU A 422 -0.62 -30.48 -7.94
N TYR A 423 -0.37 -30.00 -6.73
CA TYR A 423 -0.44 -30.81 -5.50
C TYR A 423 -1.85 -30.78 -4.91
N LYS A 424 -2.47 -31.95 -4.76
CA LYS A 424 -3.83 -32.15 -4.22
C LYS A 424 -4.04 -33.48 -3.48
N TRP A 425 -3.16 -34.46 -3.69
CA TRP A 425 -3.14 -35.72 -2.95
C TRP A 425 -1.96 -35.73 -1.98
N TRP A 426 -2.26 -35.85 -0.69
CA TRP A 426 -1.30 -35.67 0.40
C TRP A 426 -1.05 -37.00 1.11
N ASN A 427 -0.45 -37.95 0.38
CA ASN A 427 0.04 -39.23 0.92
C ASN A 427 1.43 -39.08 1.57
N THR A 428 2.25 -38.22 0.97
CA THR A 428 3.63 -37.90 1.34
C THR A 428 3.90 -36.46 0.91
N LEU A 429 4.74 -35.72 1.65
CA LEU A 429 5.18 -34.40 1.19
C LEU A 429 6.02 -34.53 -0.10
N PRO A 430 5.85 -33.64 -1.10
CA PRO A 430 6.71 -33.56 -2.27
C PRO A 430 8.18 -33.33 -1.91
N SER A 431 9.12 -33.84 -2.72
CA SER A 431 10.57 -33.74 -2.47
C SER A 431 11.17 -32.33 -2.54
N ASN A 432 10.40 -31.35 -3.02
CA ASN A 432 10.70 -29.92 -3.02
C ASN A 432 9.91 -29.15 -1.94
N MET A 433 9.26 -29.84 -1.01
CA MET A 433 8.70 -29.27 0.21
C MET A 433 9.49 -29.73 1.44
N GLU A 434 9.82 -28.78 2.31
CA GLU A 434 10.42 -29.03 3.62
C GLU A 434 9.51 -28.47 4.71
N THR A 435 9.50 -29.09 5.89
CA THR A 435 8.81 -28.57 7.06
C THR A 435 9.75 -28.46 8.24
N THR A 436 9.68 -27.33 8.94
CA THR A 436 10.49 -27.01 10.11
C THR A 436 9.61 -26.41 11.21
N VAL A 437 10.13 -26.42 12.44
CA VAL A 437 9.51 -25.74 13.59
C VAL A 437 10.54 -24.78 14.18
N LEU A 438 10.22 -23.50 14.16
CA LEU A 438 11.03 -22.44 14.79
C LEU A 438 10.32 -21.97 16.05
N SER A 439 11.00 -22.06 17.19
CA SER A 439 10.49 -21.43 18.41
C SER A 439 10.74 -19.92 18.39
N GLY A 440 9.92 -19.13 19.11
CA GLY A 440 9.98 -17.67 19.18
C GLY A 440 11.27 -17.05 19.76
N ILE A 441 12.30 -17.87 19.98
CA ILE A 441 13.65 -17.51 20.42
C ILE A 441 14.74 -17.90 19.42
N ASN A 442 14.37 -18.09 18.13
CA ASN A 442 15.24 -18.46 17.01
C ASN A 442 15.95 -19.82 17.15
N PHE A 443 15.38 -20.77 17.90
CA PHE A 443 15.90 -22.14 17.93
C PHE A 443 15.12 -23.03 16.95
N GLU A 444 15.85 -23.69 16.05
CA GLU A 444 15.31 -24.68 15.10
C GLU A 444 15.22 -26.07 15.74
N TYR A 445 14.03 -26.66 15.80
CA TYR A 445 13.83 -28.02 16.28
C TYR A 445 14.14 -29.05 15.20
N LYS A 446 15.43 -29.33 14.98
CA LYS A 446 15.89 -30.37 14.06
C LYS A 446 15.23 -31.73 14.36
N GLY A 447 14.45 -32.23 13.41
CA GLY A 447 13.72 -33.49 13.51
C GLY A 447 12.24 -33.39 13.89
N MET A 448 11.70 -32.20 14.21
CA MET A 448 10.26 -32.00 14.33
C MET A 448 9.62 -31.62 12.98
N THR A 449 8.52 -32.28 12.64
CA THR A 449 7.65 -31.91 11.50
C THR A 449 6.63 -30.86 11.95
N GLY A 450 6.64 -29.68 11.31
CA GLY A 450 5.65 -28.63 11.60
C GLY A 450 4.32 -28.83 10.87
N TRP A 451 4.35 -29.55 9.75
CA TRP A 451 3.18 -29.92 8.94
C TRP A 451 3.18 -31.43 8.65
N GLU A 452 1.99 -32.04 8.69
CA GLU A 452 1.77 -33.49 8.57
C GLU A 452 0.64 -33.81 7.57
N VAL A 453 0.63 -35.06 7.07
CA VAL A 453 -0.20 -35.50 5.93
C VAL A 453 -1.51 -36.17 6.34
N ALA A 454 -2.63 -35.60 5.89
CA ALA A 454 -3.99 -36.05 6.20
C ALA A 454 -4.78 -36.55 4.97
N GLY A 455 -4.11 -36.88 3.86
CA GLY A 455 -4.72 -37.51 2.68
C GLY A 455 -5.32 -36.50 1.70
N ASP A 456 -6.43 -35.84 2.07
CA ASP A 456 -7.05 -34.78 1.24
C ASP A 456 -6.50 -33.38 1.54
N HIS A 457 -5.66 -33.25 2.58
CA HIS A 457 -4.97 -32.03 2.96
C HIS A 457 -3.65 -32.32 3.70
N ILE A 458 -2.82 -31.30 3.84
CA ILE A 458 -1.80 -31.19 4.90
C ILE A 458 -2.27 -30.24 5.99
N TYR A 459 -1.84 -30.46 7.23
CA TYR A 459 -2.19 -29.60 8.36
C TYR A 459 -1.02 -29.39 9.32
N THR A 460 -1.11 -28.32 10.12
CA THR A 460 -0.10 -27.96 11.13
C THR A 460 -0.12 -28.94 12.31
N ALA A 461 1.02 -29.57 12.57
CA ALA A 461 1.20 -30.53 13.65
C ALA A 461 1.19 -29.87 15.04
N VAL A 462 1.35 -30.67 16.09
CA VAL A 462 1.43 -30.21 17.49
C VAL A 462 2.90 -29.99 17.86
N GLY A 463 3.25 -28.76 18.26
CA GLY A 463 4.63 -28.32 18.51
C GLY A 463 5.17 -28.57 19.90
N ALA A 464 6.30 -27.93 20.24
CA ALA A 464 6.77 -27.88 21.62
C ALA A 464 5.94 -26.87 22.43
N SER A 465 5.62 -25.72 21.83
CA SER A 465 4.81 -24.63 22.36
C SER A 465 3.73 -24.18 21.36
N ASP A 466 2.64 -23.57 21.84
CA ASP A 466 1.63 -22.93 20.99
C ASP A 466 2.16 -21.62 20.34
N ASN A 467 3.26 -21.08 20.84
CA ASN A 467 3.96 -19.91 20.29
C ASN A 467 5.04 -20.29 19.23
N ASP A 468 5.23 -21.58 18.93
CA ASP A 468 6.14 -22.01 17.87
C ASP A 468 5.54 -21.73 16.48
N PHE A 469 6.39 -21.34 15.52
CA PHE A 469 6.01 -21.22 14.12
C PHE A 469 6.07 -22.58 13.42
N MET A 470 4.92 -23.03 12.93
CA MET A 470 4.76 -24.23 12.12
C MET A 470 5.01 -23.91 10.65
N ILE A 471 6.19 -24.27 10.15
CA ILE A 471 6.66 -23.82 8.83
C ILE A 471 6.58 -24.95 7.80
N LEU A 472 6.03 -24.62 6.63
CA LEU A 472 6.12 -25.39 5.39
C LEU A 472 6.75 -24.48 4.33
N THR A 473 7.84 -24.95 3.72
CA THR A 473 8.53 -24.23 2.63
C THR A 473 8.47 -25.07 1.36
N LEU A 474 7.91 -24.51 0.28
CA LEU A 474 7.96 -25.04 -1.07
C LEU A 474 9.04 -24.28 -1.86
N VAL A 475 10.05 -24.99 -2.37
CA VAL A 475 11.10 -24.42 -3.21
C VAL A 475 10.78 -24.69 -4.70
N VAL A 476 10.91 -23.63 -5.51
CA VAL A 476 10.76 -23.68 -6.96
C VAL A 476 12.04 -23.12 -7.59
N PRO A 477 12.77 -23.89 -8.44
CA PRO A 477 14.07 -23.48 -8.97
C PRO A 477 14.00 -22.29 -9.94
N GLY A 478 12.82 -22.02 -10.47
CA GLY A 478 12.51 -20.85 -11.31
C GLY A 478 11.41 -21.16 -12.30
N PHE A 479 11.22 -20.30 -13.30
CA PHE A 479 10.03 -20.28 -14.13
C PHE A 479 10.36 -20.12 -15.62
N ARG A 480 9.60 -20.80 -16.48
CA ARG A 480 9.70 -20.74 -17.95
C ARG A 480 8.39 -20.19 -18.54
N PRO A 481 8.18 -18.86 -18.50
CA PRO A 481 7.03 -18.23 -19.13
C PRO A 481 7.11 -18.36 -20.67
N PRO A 482 5.98 -18.28 -21.40
CA PRO A 482 5.99 -18.18 -22.86
C PRO A 482 6.77 -16.95 -23.34
N GLN A 483 7.37 -17.01 -24.54
CA GLN A 483 8.16 -15.87 -25.04
C GLN A 483 7.32 -14.60 -25.30
N SER A 484 6.02 -14.75 -25.56
CA SER A 484 5.06 -13.64 -25.64
C SER A 484 4.97 -12.82 -24.35
N VAL A 485 5.26 -13.43 -23.20
CA VAL A 485 5.26 -12.79 -21.87
C VAL A 485 6.62 -12.15 -21.59
N MET A 486 7.74 -12.80 -21.94
CA MET A 486 9.08 -12.22 -21.73
C MET A 486 9.39 -11.02 -22.64
N ALA A 487 8.58 -10.78 -23.68
CA ALA A 487 8.63 -9.57 -24.50
C ALA A 487 7.88 -8.38 -23.87
N ASP A 488 7.09 -8.61 -22.81
CA ASP A 488 6.41 -7.55 -22.07
C ASP A 488 7.26 -7.08 -20.87
N THR A 489 7.46 -5.77 -20.76
CA THR A 489 8.19 -5.13 -19.65
C THR A 489 7.27 -4.41 -18.66
N GLU A 490 5.96 -4.50 -18.86
CA GLU A 490 4.93 -3.80 -18.09
C GLU A 490 3.96 -4.80 -17.41
N ASN A 491 3.57 -5.88 -18.09
CA ASN A 491 2.80 -6.98 -17.50
C ASN A 491 3.72 -8.14 -17.09
N LYS A 492 4.45 -7.95 -15.99
CA LYS A 492 5.52 -8.84 -15.51
C LYS A 492 5.12 -10.28 -15.13
N GLU A 493 3.86 -10.73 -15.25
CA GLU A 493 3.43 -12.07 -14.76
C GLU A 493 4.18 -13.23 -15.44
N VAL A 494 5.26 -13.68 -14.81
CA VAL A 494 6.05 -14.86 -15.17
C VAL A 494 5.31 -16.14 -14.79
N ALA A 495 4.68 -16.14 -13.61
CA ALA A 495 3.93 -17.27 -13.07
C ALA A 495 2.91 -16.81 -12.02
N ARG A 496 2.13 -17.76 -11.49
CA ARG A 496 1.34 -17.59 -10.27
C ARG A 496 1.35 -18.84 -9.42
N ILE A 497 1.23 -18.65 -8.11
CA ILE A 497 0.93 -19.70 -7.13
C ILE A 497 -0.48 -19.49 -6.59
N THR A 498 -1.29 -20.53 -6.62
CA THR A 498 -2.66 -20.56 -6.08
C THR A 498 -2.75 -21.66 -5.04
N PHE A 499 -3.29 -21.38 -3.85
CA PHE A 499 -3.52 -22.41 -2.85
C PHE A 499 -4.87 -22.29 -2.15
N VAL A 500 -5.43 -23.43 -1.76
CA VAL A 500 -6.72 -23.54 -1.05
C VAL A 500 -6.47 -23.96 0.38
N PHE A 501 -6.96 -23.18 1.34
CA PHE A 501 -6.69 -23.38 2.76
C PHE A 501 -7.90 -23.06 3.65
N GLU A 502 -7.85 -23.52 4.89
CA GLU A 502 -8.72 -23.06 5.98
C GLU A 502 -7.88 -22.88 7.27
N THR A 503 -8.37 -22.05 8.19
CA THR A 503 -7.84 -21.98 9.57
C THR A 503 -8.97 -22.25 10.55
N LEU A 504 -8.77 -23.21 11.45
CA LEU A 504 -9.68 -23.53 12.54
C LEU A 504 -9.00 -23.07 13.82
N CYS A 505 -9.57 -22.09 14.52
CA CYS A 505 -8.91 -21.49 15.69
C CYS A 505 -9.92 -21.12 16.78
N SER A 506 -9.55 -21.42 18.03
CA SER A 506 -10.23 -21.06 19.27
C SER A 506 -9.79 -19.68 19.79
N VAL A 507 -8.58 -19.25 19.42
CA VAL A 507 -8.00 -17.94 19.74
C VAL A 507 -7.55 -17.19 18.49
N ASN A 508 -6.94 -16.00 18.66
CA ASN A 508 -6.39 -15.18 17.59
C ASN A 508 -5.07 -15.76 17.02
N CYS A 509 -5.15 -16.95 16.43
CA CYS A 509 -4.10 -17.53 15.62
C CYS A 509 -3.73 -16.64 14.43
N GLU A 510 -2.51 -16.80 13.90
CA GLU A 510 -2.03 -16.08 12.71
C GLU A 510 -1.42 -17.08 11.70
N LEU A 511 -1.96 -17.11 10.47
CA LEU A 511 -1.35 -17.81 9.33
C LEU A 511 -0.69 -16.77 8.42
N TYR A 512 0.61 -16.91 8.22
CA TYR A 512 1.44 -16.07 7.37
C TYR A 512 1.73 -16.78 6.04
N PHE A 513 1.60 -16.06 4.92
CA PHE A 513 2.19 -16.47 3.63
C PHE A 513 3.36 -15.54 3.31
N MET A 514 4.54 -16.12 3.14
CA MET A 514 5.80 -15.41 2.90
C MET A 514 6.45 -15.89 1.60
N VAL A 515 7.16 -14.99 0.92
CA VAL A 515 7.84 -15.27 -0.36
C VAL A 515 9.30 -14.83 -0.27
N GLY A 516 10.22 -15.75 -0.57
CA GLY A 516 11.65 -15.45 -0.72
C GLY A 516 12.12 -15.59 -2.16
N VAL A 517 13.19 -14.86 -2.51
CA VAL A 517 13.76 -14.77 -3.86
C VAL A 517 15.28 -14.97 -3.79
N ASN A 518 15.83 -15.84 -4.64
CA ASN A 518 17.26 -16.14 -4.75
C ASN A 518 17.94 -16.38 -3.39
N SER A 519 17.34 -17.25 -2.55
CA SER A 519 17.78 -17.60 -1.20
C SER A 519 17.88 -16.45 -0.17
N ARG A 520 17.27 -15.29 -0.45
CA ARG A 520 17.09 -14.20 0.53
C ARG A 520 15.99 -14.54 1.55
N THR A 521 15.85 -13.71 2.58
CA THR A 521 14.79 -13.83 3.58
C THR A 521 13.39 -13.80 2.95
N ASN A 522 12.56 -14.79 3.28
CA ASN A 522 11.14 -14.77 2.89
C ASN A 522 10.44 -13.60 3.58
N THR A 523 9.89 -12.67 2.81
CA THR A 523 9.13 -11.51 3.31
C THR A 523 7.64 -11.89 3.47
N PRO A 524 6.92 -11.40 4.49
CA PRO A 524 5.48 -11.62 4.62
C PRO A 524 4.70 -10.82 3.57
N VAL A 525 3.91 -11.54 2.77
CA VAL A 525 3.04 -10.99 1.71
C VAL A 525 1.61 -10.83 2.20
N GLU A 526 1.10 -11.80 2.98
CA GLU A 526 -0.29 -11.82 3.45
C GLU A 526 -0.39 -12.51 4.82
N THR A 527 -1.40 -12.15 5.63
CA THR A 527 -1.58 -12.70 6.98
C THR A 527 -3.05 -12.82 7.39
N TRP A 528 -3.54 -14.05 7.57
CA TRP A 528 -4.90 -14.32 8.01
C TRP A 528 -4.97 -14.55 9.52
N LYS A 529 -5.83 -13.79 10.19
CA LYS A 529 -6.04 -13.89 11.64
C LYS A 529 -7.34 -14.61 12.01
N GLY A 530 -7.27 -15.43 13.05
CA GLY A 530 -8.37 -16.24 13.56
C GLY A 530 -8.86 -17.29 12.56
N SER A 531 -10.03 -17.87 12.82
CA SER A 531 -10.62 -18.87 11.94
C SER A 531 -11.12 -18.27 10.62
N LYS A 532 -10.77 -18.90 9.50
CA LYS A 532 -11.23 -18.61 8.14
C LYS A 532 -11.75 -19.90 7.51
N GLY A 533 -12.97 -19.84 6.96
CA GLY A 533 -13.53 -20.93 6.17
C GLY A 533 -12.72 -21.19 4.89
N LYS A 534 -12.91 -22.37 4.30
CA LYS A 534 -12.15 -22.86 3.14
C LYS A 534 -12.22 -21.88 1.95
N GLN A 535 -11.07 -21.30 1.61
CA GLN A 535 -10.93 -20.25 0.59
C GLN A 535 -9.65 -20.44 -0.25
N SER A 536 -9.57 -19.75 -1.39
CA SER A 536 -8.41 -19.75 -2.28
C SER A 536 -7.69 -18.41 -2.27
N TYR A 537 -6.36 -18.42 -2.12
CA TYR A 537 -5.51 -17.24 -2.32
C TYR A 537 -4.58 -17.46 -3.52
N THR A 538 -4.22 -16.37 -4.21
CA THR A 538 -3.38 -16.41 -5.42
C THR A 538 -2.38 -15.27 -5.41
N TYR A 539 -1.10 -15.61 -5.51
CA TYR A 539 0.01 -14.64 -5.63
C TYR A 539 0.60 -14.67 -7.04
N ILE A 540 0.96 -13.49 -7.54
CA ILE A 540 1.54 -13.27 -8.88
C ILE A 540 3.05 -13.15 -8.75
N ILE A 541 3.77 -13.84 -9.63
CA ILE A 541 5.24 -13.92 -9.65
C ILE A 541 5.72 -13.08 -10.82
N GLU A 542 6.46 -12.00 -10.52
CA GLU A 542 6.87 -10.99 -11.50
C GLU A 542 8.22 -11.25 -12.17
N GLU A 543 9.05 -12.16 -11.64
CA GLU A 543 10.45 -12.32 -12.08
C GLU A 543 10.85 -13.79 -12.13
N ASN A 544 11.69 -14.15 -13.12
CA ASN A 544 12.25 -15.50 -13.20
C ASN A 544 13.47 -15.63 -12.27
N ALA A 545 13.21 -16.13 -11.07
CA ALA A 545 14.18 -16.35 -10.02
C ALA A 545 13.86 -17.63 -9.24
N THR A 546 14.84 -18.17 -8.50
CA THR A 546 14.58 -19.25 -7.53
C THR A 546 13.70 -18.69 -6.41
N MET A 547 12.54 -19.30 -6.16
CA MET A 547 11.58 -18.81 -5.17
C MET A 547 11.28 -19.82 -4.06
N SER A 548 11.07 -19.30 -2.86
CA SER A 548 10.65 -20.05 -1.66
C SER A 548 9.29 -19.55 -1.17
N PHE A 549 8.24 -20.33 -1.41
CA PHE A 549 6.88 -20.06 -0.92
C PHE A 549 6.72 -20.69 0.45
N THR A 550 6.40 -19.90 1.46
CA THR A 550 6.45 -20.35 2.86
C THR A 550 5.13 -20.06 3.57
N TRP A 551 4.52 -21.09 4.14
CA TRP A 551 3.38 -20.96 5.05
C TRP A 551 3.88 -21.16 6.48
N ALA A 552 3.70 -20.14 7.33
CA ALA A 552 4.03 -20.22 8.75
C ALA A 552 2.76 -19.99 9.57
N PHE A 553 2.41 -20.93 10.43
CA PHE A 553 1.25 -20.82 11.32
C PHE A 553 1.68 -20.73 12.77
N GLN A 554 1.06 -19.82 13.51
CA GLN A 554 1.29 -19.57 14.93
C GLN A 554 -0.07 -19.60 15.65
N ARG A 555 -0.20 -20.41 16.71
CA ARG A 555 -1.49 -20.57 17.43
C ARG A 555 -1.77 -19.39 18.35
N THR A 556 -0.74 -18.84 18.97
CA THR A 556 -0.81 -17.62 19.80
C THR A 556 0.48 -16.81 19.66
N THR A 557 0.37 -15.48 19.66
CA THR A 557 1.52 -14.56 19.74
C THR A 557 2.02 -14.37 21.17
N PHE A 558 1.33 -14.93 22.17
CA PHE A 558 1.67 -14.78 23.58
C PHE A 558 2.49 -15.97 24.08
N HIS A 559 3.58 -15.69 24.80
CA HIS A 559 4.51 -16.71 25.27
C HIS A 559 4.03 -17.45 26.53
N GLU A 560 2.83 -18.04 26.48
CA GLU A 560 2.32 -18.92 27.54
C GLU A 560 3.08 -20.26 27.56
N THR A 561 3.43 -20.78 28.74
CA THR A 561 4.12 -22.08 28.81
C THR A 561 3.16 -23.25 28.67
N GLY A 562 3.47 -24.20 27.78
CA GLY A 562 2.73 -25.44 27.57
C GLY A 562 1.83 -25.43 26.33
N ARG A 563 1.02 -26.49 26.20
CA ARG A 563 0.08 -26.71 25.08
C ARG A 563 -1.35 -26.57 25.58
N LYS A 564 -2.10 -25.59 25.06
CA LYS A 564 -3.52 -25.34 25.35
C LYS A 564 -4.38 -25.37 24.07
N TYR A 565 -3.84 -24.80 22.99
CA TYR A 565 -4.53 -24.51 21.73
C TYR A 565 -4.15 -25.50 20.61
N THR A 566 -3.82 -26.75 20.95
CA THR A 566 -3.40 -27.78 19.98
C THR A 566 -4.40 -28.01 18.85
N ASN A 567 -5.70 -27.87 19.17
CA ASN A 567 -6.82 -27.97 18.23
C ASN A 567 -6.85 -26.82 17.20
N ASP A 568 -6.16 -25.71 17.46
CA ASP A 568 -6.03 -24.61 16.51
C ASP A 568 -5.05 -25.05 15.43
N VAL A 569 -5.50 -25.08 14.17
CA VAL A 569 -4.76 -25.62 13.03
C VAL A 569 -5.01 -24.81 11.76
N ALA A 570 -3.97 -24.67 10.94
CA ALA A 570 -4.11 -24.36 9.53
C ALA A 570 -4.09 -25.65 8.70
N LYS A 571 -4.86 -25.69 7.61
CA LYS A 571 -4.85 -26.78 6.62
C LYS A 571 -4.68 -26.23 5.22
N ILE A 572 -3.93 -26.92 4.37
CA ILE A 572 -3.83 -26.62 2.94
C ILE A 572 -4.30 -27.86 2.16
N TYR A 573 -5.31 -27.66 1.32
CA TYR A 573 -5.97 -28.71 0.54
C TYR A 573 -5.32 -28.91 -0.84
N SER A 574 -4.82 -27.83 -1.44
CA SER A 574 -4.16 -27.91 -2.75
C SER A 574 -3.22 -26.73 -2.97
N ILE A 575 -2.12 -26.96 -3.66
CA ILE A 575 -1.18 -25.93 -4.13
C ILE A 575 -0.96 -26.14 -5.64
N ASN A 576 -1.18 -25.09 -6.43
CA ASN A 576 -0.99 -25.07 -7.87
C ASN A 576 0.03 -23.97 -8.23
N VAL A 577 1.12 -24.32 -8.92
CA VAL A 577 2.17 -23.39 -9.39
C VAL A 577 2.33 -23.53 -10.90
N THR A 578 2.21 -22.44 -11.64
CA THR A 578 2.25 -22.44 -13.11
C THR A 578 3.66 -22.17 -13.67
N ASN A 579 3.93 -22.61 -14.91
CA ASN A 579 5.13 -22.25 -15.69
C ASN A 579 6.47 -22.61 -15.00
N VAL A 580 6.52 -23.70 -14.23
CA VAL A 580 7.73 -24.08 -13.46
C VAL A 580 8.83 -24.63 -14.37
N MET A 581 10.10 -24.21 -14.17
CA MET A 581 11.26 -24.83 -14.82
C MET A 581 11.42 -26.28 -14.33
N ASP A 582 11.59 -27.20 -15.27
CA ASP A 582 11.65 -28.65 -15.06
C ASP A 582 10.46 -29.24 -14.26
N GLY A 583 9.32 -28.53 -14.29
CA GLY A 583 8.04 -28.96 -13.72
C GLY A 583 7.36 -30.05 -14.55
N VAL A 584 6.31 -30.63 -13.96
CA VAL A 584 5.51 -31.71 -14.56
C VAL A 584 4.22 -31.17 -15.19
N ALA A 585 3.48 -31.98 -15.96
CA ALA A 585 2.23 -31.56 -16.59
C ALA A 585 1.04 -32.48 -16.27
N SER A 586 -0.05 -31.90 -15.80
CA SER A 586 -1.31 -32.63 -15.55
C SER A 586 -2.18 -32.79 -16.81
N TYR A 587 -1.97 -31.94 -17.82
CA TYR A 587 -2.59 -32.00 -19.13
C TYR A 587 -1.66 -31.38 -20.19
N CYS A 588 -1.93 -31.66 -21.47
CA CYS A 588 -1.31 -30.95 -22.59
C CYS A 588 -2.23 -29.84 -23.09
N ARG A 589 -1.66 -28.68 -23.43
CA ARG A 589 -2.36 -27.51 -23.94
C ARG A 589 -2.02 -27.31 -25.43
N PRO A 590 -2.91 -26.74 -26.27
CA PRO A 590 -2.56 -26.44 -27.66
C PRO A 590 -1.33 -25.53 -27.72
N CYS A 591 -0.48 -25.74 -28.72
CA CYS A 591 0.68 -24.91 -29.00
C CYS A 591 0.61 -24.35 -30.42
N ALA A 592 1.41 -23.32 -30.71
CA ALA A 592 1.58 -22.88 -32.08
C ALA A 592 2.54 -23.84 -32.80
N LEU A 593 2.26 -24.20 -34.05
CA LEU A 593 3.07 -25.14 -34.83
C LEU A 593 3.97 -24.43 -35.85
N GLU A 594 5.27 -24.68 -35.76
CA GLU A 594 6.21 -24.39 -36.84
C GLU A 594 6.46 -25.63 -37.70
N ALA A 595 6.49 -25.45 -39.02
CA ALA A 595 6.82 -26.49 -39.97
C ALA A 595 8.35 -26.62 -40.08
N SER A 596 8.90 -27.75 -39.60
CA SER A 596 10.32 -28.09 -39.76
C SER A 596 10.48 -29.45 -40.45
N ASP A 597 11.60 -29.66 -41.15
CA ASP A 597 11.90 -30.89 -41.90
C ASP A 597 12.06 -32.14 -41.01
N MET A 598 12.11 -31.97 -39.68
CA MET A 598 12.16 -33.06 -38.68
C MET A 598 10.82 -33.28 -37.95
N GLY A 599 9.77 -32.53 -38.29
CA GLY A 599 8.45 -32.60 -37.67
C GLY A 599 7.95 -31.26 -37.12
N SER A 600 6.69 -31.23 -36.70
CA SER A 600 6.04 -30.03 -36.17
C SER A 600 6.44 -29.80 -34.70
N SER A 601 7.28 -28.80 -34.44
CA SER A 601 7.63 -28.39 -33.08
C SER A 601 6.66 -27.33 -32.57
N CYS A 602 6.39 -27.34 -31.27
CA CYS A 602 5.69 -26.25 -30.60
C CYS A 602 6.59 -25.00 -30.53
N THR A 603 6.03 -23.86 -30.90
CA THR A 603 6.65 -22.52 -30.79
C THR A 603 5.78 -21.61 -29.90
N SER A 604 6.34 -20.49 -29.46
CA SER A 604 5.58 -19.43 -28.78
C SER A 604 5.00 -18.47 -29.83
N CYS A 605 3.72 -18.12 -29.71
CA CYS A 605 3.19 -17.02 -30.52
C CYS A 605 3.89 -15.69 -30.17
N PRO A 606 3.97 -14.73 -31.11
CA PRO A 606 4.38 -13.36 -30.81
C PRO A 606 3.46 -12.71 -29.76
N ALA A 607 3.97 -11.70 -29.06
CA ALA A 607 3.19 -10.97 -28.06
C ALA A 607 1.93 -10.34 -28.70
N GLY A 608 0.77 -10.56 -28.07
CA GLY A 608 -0.53 -10.11 -28.56
C GLY A 608 -1.24 -11.02 -29.57
N TYR A 609 -0.71 -12.21 -29.85
CA TYR A 609 -1.33 -13.20 -30.72
C TYR A 609 -1.94 -14.35 -29.89
N TYR A 610 -3.17 -14.73 -30.20
CA TYR A 610 -3.82 -15.93 -29.65
C TYR A 610 -3.52 -17.16 -30.52
N ILE A 611 -3.53 -18.34 -29.91
CA ILE A 611 -3.43 -19.64 -30.58
C ILE A 611 -4.85 -20.05 -31.00
N ASP A 612 -5.06 -20.26 -32.28
CA ASP A 612 -6.29 -20.90 -32.77
C ASP A 612 -6.29 -22.40 -32.42
N ARG A 613 -7.45 -22.91 -31.98
CA ARG A 613 -7.55 -24.26 -31.38
C ARG A 613 -7.60 -25.39 -32.41
N ASP A 614 -8.02 -25.10 -33.63
CA ASP A 614 -8.29 -26.11 -34.66
C ASP A 614 -7.13 -26.18 -35.69
N SER A 615 -6.46 -25.05 -35.93
CA SER A 615 -5.31 -24.95 -36.85
C SER A 615 -3.94 -24.96 -36.17
N GLY A 616 -3.84 -24.63 -34.88
CA GLY A 616 -2.55 -24.44 -34.20
C GLY A 616 -1.73 -23.25 -34.73
N THR A 617 -2.39 -22.25 -35.33
CA THR A 617 -1.74 -21.05 -35.88
C THR A 617 -1.95 -19.82 -34.99
N CYS A 618 -0.99 -18.90 -35.01
CA CYS A 618 -1.04 -17.64 -34.26
C CYS A 618 -1.84 -16.58 -35.02
N HIS A 619 -2.84 -15.98 -34.38
CA HIS A 619 -3.64 -14.88 -34.92
C HIS A 619 -3.56 -13.66 -34.01
N SER A 620 -3.35 -12.48 -34.57
CA SER A 620 -3.32 -11.23 -33.78
C SER A 620 -4.66 -11.02 -33.07
N CYS A 621 -4.63 -10.59 -31.81
CA CYS A 621 -5.82 -10.06 -31.17
C CYS A 621 -6.36 -8.83 -31.94
N PRO A 622 -7.68 -8.61 -31.98
CA PRO A 622 -8.26 -7.41 -32.59
C PRO A 622 -7.80 -6.10 -31.92
N PRO A 623 -7.79 -4.95 -32.63
CA PRO A 623 -7.48 -3.66 -32.02
C PRO A 623 -8.42 -3.35 -30.84
N ASN A 624 -7.89 -2.66 -29.82
CA ASN A 624 -8.57 -2.36 -28.56
C ASN A 624 -8.97 -3.60 -27.74
N THR A 625 -8.18 -4.68 -27.84
CA THR A 625 -8.32 -5.87 -26.98
C THR A 625 -6.99 -6.29 -26.37
N ILE A 626 -7.02 -6.95 -25.21
CA ILE A 626 -5.85 -7.50 -24.51
C ILE A 626 -5.95 -9.01 -24.36
N LEU A 627 -4.82 -9.69 -24.59
CA LEU A 627 -4.68 -11.14 -24.51
C LEU A 627 -4.55 -11.59 -23.04
N LYS A 628 -5.43 -12.49 -22.59
CA LYS A 628 -5.25 -13.19 -21.30
C LYS A 628 -4.02 -14.11 -21.37
N ALA A 629 -2.92 -13.69 -20.74
CA ALA A 629 -1.67 -14.46 -20.67
C ALA A 629 -1.86 -15.93 -20.21
N HIS A 630 -2.78 -16.18 -19.28
CA HIS A 630 -3.07 -17.52 -18.75
C HIS A 630 -3.96 -18.39 -19.66
N GLN A 631 -4.68 -17.82 -20.64
CA GLN A 631 -5.62 -18.55 -21.51
C GLN A 631 -5.62 -18.00 -22.95
N PRO A 632 -4.51 -18.12 -23.71
CA PRO A 632 -4.35 -17.54 -25.04
C PRO A 632 -5.08 -18.31 -26.17
N TYR A 633 -6.24 -18.94 -25.89
CA TYR A 633 -6.86 -19.94 -26.78
C TYR A 633 -8.16 -19.48 -27.45
N GLY A 634 -8.07 -19.21 -28.75
CA GLY A 634 -9.14 -18.65 -29.58
C GLY A 634 -9.42 -17.18 -29.28
N ILE A 635 -10.25 -16.53 -30.13
CA ILE A 635 -10.54 -15.09 -30.06
C ILE A 635 -11.09 -14.62 -28.69
N GLN A 636 -11.76 -15.51 -27.95
CA GLN A 636 -12.23 -15.31 -26.57
C GLN A 636 -11.11 -14.98 -25.54
N ALA A 637 -9.84 -15.23 -25.89
CA ALA A 637 -8.68 -14.83 -25.11
C ALA A 637 -8.44 -13.32 -25.12
N CYS A 638 -8.91 -12.63 -26.17
CA CYS A 638 -8.77 -11.20 -26.37
C CYS A 638 -9.92 -10.45 -25.70
N MET A 639 -9.74 -9.99 -24.46
CA MET A 639 -10.74 -9.16 -23.77
C MET A 639 -10.79 -7.75 -24.35
N PRO A 640 -11.96 -7.14 -24.58
CA PRO A 640 -12.04 -5.73 -24.97
C PRO A 640 -11.51 -4.81 -23.87
N CYS A 641 -10.81 -3.76 -24.27
CA CYS A 641 -10.47 -2.64 -23.39
C CYS A 641 -11.73 -1.83 -23.04
N GLY A 642 -11.70 -1.16 -21.87
CA GLY A 642 -12.80 -0.33 -21.41
C GLY A 642 -13.01 0.95 -22.25
N PRO A 643 -14.11 1.69 -22.03
CA PRO A 643 -14.41 2.92 -22.76
C PRO A 643 -13.23 3.90 -22.68
N GLY A 644 -12.99 4.65 -23.76
CA GLY A 644 -11.91 5.66 -23.81
C GLY A 644 -10.49 5.11 -23.65
N THR A 645 -10.26 3.80 -23.76
CA THR A 645 -8.93 3.18 -23.69
C THR A 645 -8.63 2.31 -24.91
N LYS A 646 -7.35 2.03 -25.15
CA LYS A 646 -6.86 1.20 -26.25
C LYS A 646 -5.76 0.26 -25.77
N SER A 647 -5.52 -0.80 -26.54
CA SER A 647 -4.46 -1.77 -26.28
C SER A 647 -3.09 -1.19 -26.65
N ASN A 648 -2.03 -1.56 -25.91
CA ASN A 648 -0.65 -1.32 -26.34
C ASN A 648 -0.30 -2.17 -27.59
N LYS A 649 0.88 -1.94 -28.19
CA LYS A 649 1.29 -2.62 -29.44
C LYS A 649 1.39 -4.14 -29.34
N ILE A 650 1.52 -4.67 -28.12
CA ILE A 650 1.64 -6.10 -27.82
C ILE A 650 0.37 -6.69 -27.21
N HIS A 651 -0.73 -5.94 -27.22
CA HIS A 651 -2.06 -6.35 -26.70
C HIS A 651 -2.02 -6.97 -25.29
N SER A 652 -1.25 -6.40 -24.37
CA SER A 652 -1.08 -6.94 -23.00
C SER A 652 -1.76 -6.11 -21.91
N LEU A 653 -1.96 -4.81 -22.15
CA LEU A 653 -2.61 -3.88 -21.23
C LEU A 653 -3.47 -2.85 -21.99
N CYS A 654 -4.44 -2.28 -21.29
CA CYS A 654 -5.27 -1.17 -21.76
C CYS A 654 -4.79 0.14 -21.15
N TYR A 655 -4.59 1.16 -21.98
CA TYR A 655 -4.16 2.49 -21.56
C TYR A 655 -4.92 3.59 -22.30
N ASN A 656 -4.86 4.81 -21.78
CA ASN A 656 -5.29 6.02 -22.48
C ASN A 656 -4.04 6.79 -22.93
N ASP A 657 -4.01 7.28 -24.17
CA ASP A 657 -2.87 8.02 -24.74
C ASP A 657 -2.93 9.53 -24.49
N CYS A 658 -3.66 9.93 -23.44
CA CYS A 658 -4.06 11.29 -23.14
C CYS A 658 -4.99 11.93 -24.19
N THR A 659 -5.71 11.13 -24.99
CA THR A 659 -6.81 11.63 -25.85
C THR A 659 -8.15 11.03 -25.44
N PHE A 660 -9.23 11.80 -25.58
CA PHE A 660 -10.60 11.31 -25.36
C PHE A 660 -11.55 12.01 -26.33
N SER A 661 -12.59 11.32 -26.79
CA SER A 661 -13.60 11.90 -27.68
C SER A 661 -15.01 11.50 -27.24
N LEU A 662 -15.91 12.48 -27.25
CA LEU A 662 -17.29 12.36 -26.77
C LEU A 662 -18.25 12.89 -27.84
N SER A 663 -19.09 12.01 -28.37
CA SER A 663 -20.17 12.41 -29.27
C SER A 663 -21.37 12.88 -28.45
N THR A 664 -21.62 14.19 -28.43
CA THR A 664 -22.86 14.76 -27.84
C THR A 664 -23.91 14.95 -28.94
N PRO A 665 -25.22 15.05 -28.61
CA PRO A 665 -26.28 15.25 -29.61
C PRO A 665 -26.13 16.50 -30.49
N THR A 666 -25.28 17.46 -30.10
CA THR A 666 -25.07 18.74 -30.82
C THR A 666 -23.67 18.88 -31.44
N ARG A 667 -22.64 18.22 -30.88
CA ARG A 667 -21.26 18.25 -31.40
C ARG A 667 -20.38 17.11 -30.90
N LEU A 668 -19.34 16.79 -31.67
CA LEU A 668 -18.19 16.03 -31.17
C LEU A 668 -17.34 16.94 -30.28
N LEU A 669 -16.93 16.44 -29.12
CA LEU A 669 -15.92 17.05 -28.25
C LEU A 669 -14.67 16.17 -28.28
N GLU A 670 -13.52 16.76 -28.60
CA GLU A 670 -12.21 16.11 -28.56
C GLU A 670 -11.38 16.73 -27.44
N TYR A 671 -10.69 15.91 -26.66
CA TYR A 671 -9.89 16.33 -25.50
C TYR A 671 -8.44 15.84 -25.65
N ASN A 672 -7.49 16.65 -25.20
CA ASN A 672 -6.06 16.34 -25.23
C ASN A 672 -5.41 16.68 -23.88
N PHE A 673 -5.22 15.64 -23.07
CA PHE A 673 -4.66 15.70 -21.73
C PHE A 673 -3.13 15.55 -21.71
N LEU A 674 -2.40 15.68 -22.83
CA LEU A 674 -0.94 15.46 -22.85
C LEU A 674 -0.16 16.36 -21.88
N ALA A 675 -0.69 17.55 -21.57
CA ALA A 675 -0.13 18.44 -20.54
C ALA A 675 -0.37 17.96 -19.08
N LEU A 676 -1.09 16.86 -18.89
CA LEU A 676 -1.39 16.16 -17.63
C LEU A 676 -0.75 14.75 -17.58
N ALA A 677 0.09 14.39 -18.56
CA ALA A 677 0.71 13.06 -18.68
C ALA A 677 1.86 12.81 -17.68
N ASN A 678 2.42 13.87 -17.09
CA ASN A 678 3.49 13.78 -16.10
C ASN A 678 2.91 13.47 -14.71
N THR A 679 3.68 12.75 -13.90
CA THR A 679 3.34 12.45 -12.50
C THR A 679 3.17 13.74 -11.69
N ILE A 680 2.11 13.82 -10.88
CA ILE A 680 1.82 14.91 -9.95
C ILE A 680 1.64 14.34 -8.54
N SER A 681 1.97 15.13 -7.52
CA SER A 681 1.80 14.75 -6.11
C SER A 681 0.90 15.73 -5.37
N LEU A 682 0.16 15.22 -4.39
CA LEU A 682 -0.73 15.99 -3.53
C LEU A 682 -0.62 15.50 -2.08
N ALA A 683 -0.33 16.42 -1.16
CA ALA A 683 -0.55 16.19 0.26
C ALA A 683 -2.03 16.47 0.60
N GLY A 684 -2.65 15.58 1.38
CA GLY A 684 -3.94 15.81 2.00
C GLY A 684 -3.87 16.84 3.13
N GLY A 685 -4.96 16.96 3.89
CA GLY A 685 -4.98 17.80 5.09
C GLY A 685 -4.01 17.27 6.18
N PRO A 686 -3.67 18.10 7.17
CA PRO A 686 -3.02 17.61 8.40
C PRO A 686 -4.02 16.74 9.17
N SER A 687 -3.80 15.44 9.16
CA SER A 687 -4.53 14.48 9.97
C SER A 687 -3.76 14.21 11.26
N PHE A 688 -4.47 13.86 12.33
CA PHE A 688 -3.89 13.70 13.66
C PHE A 688 -4.19 12.29 14.18
N THR A 689 -3.22 11.68 14.87
CA THR A 689 -3.40 10.41 15.56
C THR A 689 -4.18 10.61 16.87
N SER A 690 -4.44 9.53 17.64
CA SER A 690 -5.36 9.59 18.79
C SER A 690 -4.90 10.53 19.92
N LYS A 691 -3.60 10.75 20.06
CA LYS A 691 -2.95 11.70 20.98
C LYS A 691 -2.36 12.94 20.27
N GLY A 692 -2.72 13.20 19.03
CA GLY A 692 -2.36 14.45 18.34
C GLY A 692 -1.00 14.47 17.63
N LEU A 693 -0.39 13.32 17.28
CA LEU A 693 0.74 13.34 16.34
C LEU A 693 0.21 13.74 14.95
N LYS A 694 0.78 14.82 14.42
CA LYS A 694 0.46 15.38 13.10
C LYS A 694 1.09 14.51 12.00
N TYR A 695 0.28 14.07 11.02
CA TYR A 695 0.74 13.39 9.81
C TYR A 695 -0.02 13.88 8.57
N PHE A 696 0.49 13.54 7.39
CA PHE A 696 -0.15 13.85 6.11
C PHE A 696 -0.23 12.59 5.26
N HIS A 697 -1.34 12.36 4.59
CA HIS A 697 -1.38 11.41 3.47
C HIS A 697 -0.82 12.09 2.22
N HIS A 698 0.25 11.53 1.64
CA HIS A 698 0.85 12.01 0.40
C HIS A 698 0.52 11.04 -0.73
N PHE A 699 -0.19 11.55 -1.72
CA PHE A 699 -0.62 10.81 -2.91
C PHE A 699 0.27 11.17 -4.09
N THR A 700 0.70 10.17 -4.86
CA THR A 700 1.44 10.33 -6.12
C THR A 700 0.61 9.74 -7.25
N LEU A 701 0.31 10.52 -8.29
CA LEU A 701 -0.65 10.19 -9.35
C LEU A 701 -0.07 10.37 -10.76
N SER A 702 -0.41 9.47 -11.67
CA SER A 702 -0.14 9.55 -13.11
C SER A 702 -1.39 9.18 -13.91
N LEU A 703 -1.86 10.09 -14.78
CA LEU A 703 -3.18 10.00 -15.42
C LEU A 703 -3.22 9.10 -16.66
N CYS A 704 -2.31 9.32 -17.60
CA CYS A 704 -2.39 8.78 -18.96
C CYS A 704 -1.01 8.79 -19.66
N GLY A 705 -0.94 8.24 -20.87
CA GLY A 705 0.25 8.25 -21.70
C GLY A 705 1.19 7.08 -21.44
N ASN A 706 2.48 7.29 -21.71
CA ASN A 706 3.60 6.37 -21.39
C ASN A 706 3.42 4.89 -21.83
N GLN A 707 2.57 4.64 -22.83
CA GLN A 707 2.17 3.31 -23.33
C GLN A 707 1.48 2.36 -22.33
N GLY A 708 1.19 2.82 -21.10
CA GLY A 708 0.65 1.98 -20.02
C GLY A 708 1.47 1.96 -18.74
N LYS A 709 2.68 2.53 -18.75
CA LYS A 709 3.61 2.46 -17.63
C LYS A 709 3.07 3.14 -16.39
N LYS A 710 3.13 2.42 -15.27
CA LYS A 710 2.97 2.94 -13.91
C LYS A 710 4.09 3.94 -13.63
N MET A 711 3.78 5.23 -13.56
CA MET A 711 4.79 6.30 -13.35
C MET A 711 4.80 6.87 -11.92
N SER A 712 3.91 6.40 -11.05
CA SER A 712 3.84 6.83 -9.65
C SER A 712 4.59 5.85 -8.76
N VAL A 713 5.50 6.37 -7.93
CA VAL A 713 6.30 5.59 -6.97
C VAL A 713 6.07 6.14 -5.57
N CYS A 714 5.85 5.25 -4.61
CA CYS A 714 5.74 5.57 -3.18
C CYS A 714 6.63 4.60 -2.39
N ALA A 715 7.43 5.11 -1.45
CA ALA A 715 8.42 4.33 -0.72
C ALA A 715 8.35 4.59 0.80
N ASP A 716 8.61 3.54 1.58
CA ASP A 716 8.94 3.63 3.00
C ASP A 716 10.43 4.00 3.14
N ASN A 717 10.73 5.03 3.93
CA ASN A 717 12.11 5.48 4.21
C ASN A 717 12.45 5.50 5.71
N VAL A 718 11.62 4.87 6.57
CA VAL A 718 11.86 4.79 8.03
C VAL A 718 13.24 4.19 8.35
N THR A 719 13.76 3.31 7.50
CA THR A 719 15.08 2.67 7.67
C THR A 719 16.17 3.22 6.75
N ASP A 720 15.86 4.18 5.87
CA ASP A 720 16.64 4.44 4.65
C ASP A 720 16.89 5.94 4.38
N LEU A 721 17.83 6.50 5.16
CA LEU A 721 18.36 7.86 4.95
C LEU A 721 19.86 7.88 4.61
N ARG A 722 20.50 6.70 4.43
CA ARG A 722 21.94 6.56 4.18
C ARG A 722 22.37 5.33 3.36
N ILE A 723 21.47 4.50 2.81
CA ILE A 723 21.91 3.33 2.02
C ILE A 723 22.57 3.83 0.71
N PRO A 724 23.80 3.41 0.37
CA PRO A 724 24.44 3.80 -0.88
C PRO A 724 23.70 3.27 -2.12
N GLU A 725 23.75 4.02 -3.22
CA GLU A 725 23.18 3.62 -4.51
C GLU A 725 23.77 2.28 -4.99
N GLY A 726 23.05 1.19 -4.74
CA GLY A 726 23.50 -0.18 -5.01
C GLY A 726 22.82 -1.24 -4.13
N GLU A 727 22.49 -0.93 -2.87
CA GLU A 727 21.80 -1.86 -1.95
C GLU A 727 20.28 -1.57 -1.81
N SER A 728 19.63 -1.24 -2.93
CA SER A 728 18.20 -0.90 -3.02
C SER A 728 17.25 -2.10 -2.83
N GLY A 729 17.36 -2.80 -1.70
CA GLY A 729 16.61 -4.02 -1.39
C GLY A 729 15.83 -4.00 -0.06
N PHE A 730 15.86 -2.90 0.68
CA PHE A 730 15.31 -2.82 2.04
C PHE A 730 14.20 -1.78 2.22
N SER A 731 14.22 -0.66 1.48
CA SER A 731 13.11 0.30 1.41
C SER A 731 11.94 -0.28 0.60
N LYS A 732 10.84 -0.61 1.27
CA LYS A 732 9.62 -1.11 0.62
C LYS A 732 9.07 -0.01 -0.28
N SER A 733 9.07 -0.24 -1.59
CA SER A 733 8.57 0.71 -2.59
C SER A 733 7.56 0.06 -3.51
N ILE A 734 6.52 0.82 -3.86
CA ILE A 734 5.38 0.38 -4.67
C ILE A 734 5.30 1.28 -5.90
N THR A 735 5.02 0.66 -7.06
CA THR A 735 4.79 1.36 -8.33
C THR A 735 3.34 1.17 -8.77
N ALA A 736 2.68 2.27 -9.16
CA ALA A 736 1.23 2.32 -9.43
C ALA A 736 0.88 3.41 -10.47
N TYR A 737 -0.39 3.46 -10.87
CA TYR A 737 -0.97 4.68 -11.45
C TYR A 737 -1.25 5.73 -10.37
N ILE A 738 -1.74 5.29 -9.20
CA ILE A 738 -1.90 6.10 -7.99
C ILE A 738 -1.42 5.29 -6.80
N CYS A 739 -0.52 5.86 -5.99
CA CYS A 739 -0.10 5.31 -4.71
C CYS A 739 -0.19 6.36 -3.60
N GLN A 740 -0.18 5.89 -2.36
CA GLN A 740 -0.27 6.70 -1.13
C GLN A 740 0.89 6.32 -0.21
N ALA A 741 1.40 7.28 0.56
CA ALA A 741 2.25 7.05 1.73
C ALA A 741 1.83 7.98 2.88
N VAL A 742 2.21 7.63 4.12
CA VAL A 742 2.05 8.47 5.30
C VAL A 742 3.34 9.26 5.51
N ILE A 743 3.26 10.59 5.48
CA ILE A 743 4.38 11.48 5.77
C ILE A 743 4.27 12.04 7.19
N ILE A 744 5.29 11.76 7.99
CA ILE A 744 5.49 12.27 9.34
C ILE A 744 6.39 13.53 9.23
N PRO A 745 5.96 14.71 9.72
CA PRO A 745 6.71 15.96 9.55
C PRO A 745 8.08 15.98 10.25
N PRO A 746 9.04 16.79 9.77
CA PRO A 746 10.32 16.99 10.45
C PRO A 746 10.15 17.55 11.89
N GLU A 747 9.09 18.34 12.15
CA GLU A 747 8.75 18.79 13.51
C GLU A 747 8.52 17.63 14.49
N VAL A 748 8.00 16.50 13.99
CA VAL A 748 7.59 15.32 14.77
C VAL A 748 8.76 14.34 14.95
N THR A 749 9.75 14.33 14.04
CA THR A 749 10.92 13.43 14.08
C THR A 749 12.21 14.09 14.58
N GLY A 750 12.24 15.42 14.72
CA GLY A 750 13.43 16.17 15.14
C GLY A 750 14.55 16.17 14.10
N TYR A 751 14.23 16.00 12.81
CA TYR A 751 15.21 15.93 11.71
C TYR A 751 14.95 16.99 10.63
N LYS A 752 15.84 17.10 9.64
CA LYS A 752 15.74 18.09 8.54
C LYS A 752 14.77 17.69 7.42
N ALA A 753 14.18 16.51 7.46
CA ALA A 753 13.29 15.97 6.43
C ALA A 753 12.19 15.12 7.09
N GLY A 754 11.01 15.08 6.45
CA GLY A 754 9.91 14.23 6.88
C GLY A 754 10.16 12.75 6.55
N VAL A 755 9.61 11.87 7.38
CA VAL A 755 9.72 10.41 7.23
C VAL A 755 8.47 9.89 6.51
N SER A 756 8.67 9.04 5.51
CA SER A 756 7.64 8.38 4.72
C SER A 756 7.51 6.94 5.17
N SER A 757 6.29 6.49 5.49
CA SER A 757 6.01 5.09 5.82
C SER A 757 4.69 4.62 5.24
N GLN A 758 4.44 3.31 5.30
CA GLN A 758 3.19 2.66 4.90
C GLN A 758 2.79 2.99 3.44
N PRO A 759 3.64 2.69 2.44
CA PRO A 759 3.28 2.81 1.03
C PRO A 759 2.15 1.83 0.66
N VAL A 760 1.18 2.28 -0.15
CA VAL A 760 -0.02 1.51 -0.55
C VAL A 760 -0.35 1.75 -2.03
N SER A 761 -0.73 0.70 -2.78
CA SER A 761 -1.31 0.84 -4.12
C SER A 761 -2.80 1.18 -4.05
N LEU A 762 -3.19 2.30 -4.68
CA LEU A 762 -4.60 2.70 -4.85
C LEU A 762 -5.12 2.41 -6.28
N ALA A 763 -4.22 2.15 -7.24
CA ALA A 763 -4.57 1.95 -8.64
C ALA A 763 -3.44 1.25 -9.41
N ASP A 764 -3.63 -0.02 -9.76
CA ASP A 764 -2.70 -0.82 -10.58
C ASP A 764 -3.06 -0.86 -12.06
N ARG A 765 -4.36 -0.76 -12.36
CA ARG A 765 -4.92 -0.87 -13.71
C ARG A 765 -5.95 0.22 -13.97
N LEU A 766 -5.87 0.82 -15.17
CA LEU A 766 -6.92 1.65 -15.73
C LEU A 766 -8.07 0.75 -16.23
N ILE A 767 -9.28 1.00 -15.74
CA ILE A 767 -10.51 0.29 -16.11
C ILE A 767 -11.18 0.95 -17.32
N GLY A 768 -11.16 2.29 -17.38
CA GLY A 768 -11.72 3.05 -18.49
C GLY A 768 -11.74 4.55 -18.25
N VAL A 769 -12.13 5.28 -19.29
CA VAL A 769 -12.33 6.74 -19.31
C VAL A 769 -13.71 7.01 -19.90
N THR A 770 -14.59 7.66 -19.15
CA THR A 770 -15.95 8.03 -19.59
C THR A 770 -16.44 9.29 -18.87
N THR A 771 -17.53 9.90 -19.35
CA THR A 771 -18.29 10.93 -18.61
C THR A 771 -19.36 10.35 -17.69
N ASP A 772 -19.62 9.04 -17.78
CA ASP A 772 -20.58 8.36 -16.89
C ASP A 772 -20.04 8.28 -15.47
N MET A 773 -20.91 8.51 -14.47
CA MET A 773 -20.53 8.49 -13.05
C MET A 773 -20.28 7.07 -12.50
N THR A 774 -20.56 6.02 -13.28
CA THR A 774 -20.45 4.62 -12.84
C THR A 774 -19.80 3.74 -13.90
N LEU A 775 -18.75 3.00 -13.54
CA LEU A 775 -18.09 2.04 -14.42
C LEU A 775 -17.58 0.83 -13.62
N ASP A 776 -17.87 -0.39 -14.08
CA ASP A 776 -17.38 -1.66 -13.50
C ASP A 776 -17.58 -1.78 -11.96
N GLY A 777 -18.75 -1.34 -11.48
CA GLY A 777 -19.11 -1.32 -10.05
C GLY A 777 -18.50 -0.16 -9.23
N ILE A 778 -17.61 0.64 -9.81
CA ILE A 778 -17.07 1.86 -9.20
C ILE A 778 -18.02 3.02 -9.47
N THR A 779 -18.31 3.85 -8.47
CA THR A 779 -19.13 5.06 -8.60
C THR A 779 -18.29 6.29 -8.24
N SER A 780 -18.45 7.39 -9.00
CA SER A 780 -17.88 8.71 -8.70
C SER A 780 -19.02 9.72 -8.50
N PRO A 781 -19.55 9.88 -7.28
CA PRO A 781 -20.68 10.78 -7.01
C PRO A 781 -20.37 12.23 -7.42
N ALA A 782 -21.37 12.95 -7.94
CA ALA A 782 -21.22 14.37 -8.32
C ALA A 782 -21.28 15.30 -7.09
N GLU A 783 -21.88 14.82 -6.01
CA GLU A 783 -22.07 15.51 -4.74
C GLU A 783 -20.73 15.82 -4.04
N LEU A 784 -19.72 14.96 -4.25
CA LEU A 784 -18.35 15.14 -3.73
C LEU A 784 -17.60 16.33 -4.36
N PHE A 785 -18.01 16.74 -5.57
CA PHE A 785 -17.32 17.75 -6.38
C PHE A 785 -18.33 18.63 -7.09
N HIS A 786 -18.99 19.53 -6.34
CA HIS A 786 -20.03 20.44 -6.82
C HIS A 786 -19.78 20.94 -8.26
N PRO A 787 -20.71 20.71 -9.21
CA PRO A 787 -20.47 21.00 -10.61
C PRO A 787 -20.58 22.50 -10.91
N GLU A 788 -19.47 23.12 -11.31
CA GLU A 788 -19.52 24.41 -12.01
C GLU A 788 -20.18 24.18 -13.38
N SER A 789 -21.41 24.67 -13.57
CA SER A 789 -22.24 24.34 -14.74
C SER A 789 -21.83 25.09 -16.01
N LEU A 790 -20.61 24.85 -16.49
CA LEU A 790 -20.04 25.43 -17.72
C LEU A 790 -20.57 24.76 -19.01
N GLY A 791 -21.48 23.78 -18.92
CA GLY A 791 -22.06 23.09 -20.08
C GLY A 791 -21.12 22.10 -20.76
N ILE A 792 -20.02 21.73 -20.11
CA ILE A 792 -19.06 20.69 -20.52
C ILE A 792 -19.06 19.62 -19.41
N PRO A 793 -19.17 18.31 -19.73
CA PRO A 793 -19.12 17.25 -18.73
C PRO A 793 -17.69 17.03 -18.21
N ASP A 794 -17.57 16.67 -16.94
CA ASP A 794 -16.32 16.15 -16.36
C ASP A 794 -15.95 14.82 -17.05
N VAL A 795 -14.66 14.60 -17.32
CA VAL A 795 -14.14 13.31 -17.86
C VAL A 795 -13.54 12.52 -16.71
N ILE A 796 -14.00 11.29 -16.48
CA ILE A 796 -13.64 10.48 -15.31
C ILE A 796 -12.79 9.28 -15.73
N PHE A 797 -11.59 9.19 -15.17
CA PHE A 797 -10.69 8.06 -15.29
C PHE A 797 -10.92 7.12 -14.10
N PHE A 798 -11.25 5.86 -14.38
CA PHE A 798 -11.53 4.84 -13.38
C PHE A 798 -10.36 3.84 -13.29
N TYR A 799 -9.89 3.58 -12.07
CA TYR A 799 -8.80 2.64 -11.79
C TYR A 799 -9.16 1.69 -10.65
N ARG A 800 -8.45 0.56 -10.57
CA ARG A 800 -8.54 -0.39 -9.46
C ARG A 800 -7.15 -0.89 -9.06
N SER A 801 -6.90 -1.00 -7.76
CA SER A 801 -5.74 -1.65 -7.16
C SER A 801 -5.85 -3.17 -7.28
N ASN A 802 -4.72 -3.88 -7.27
CA ASN A 802 -4.70 -5.33 -7.11
C ASN A 802 -4.72 -5.75 -5.63
N ASP A 803 -4.41 -4.83 -4.70
CA ASP A 803 -4.38 -5.07 -3.26
C ASP A 803 -5.81 -5.21 -2.69
N VAL A 804 -6.22 -6.45 -2.44
CA VAL A 804 -7.46 -6.76 -1.70
C VAL A 804 -7.24 -6.64 -0.20
N THR A 805 -8.26 -6.26 0.56
CA THR A 805 -8.21 -6.23 2.03
C THR A 805 -9.48 -6.86 2.63
N GLN A 806 -9.48 -7.13 3.94
CA GLN A 806 -10.68 -7.63 4.63
C GLN A 806 -11.89 -6.68 4.50
N SER A 807 -11.67 -5.37 4.33
CA SER A 807 -12.71 -4.38 4.06
C SER A 807 -13.00 -4.22 2.56
N CYS A 808 -11.97 -4.27 1.71
CA CYS A 808 -12.04 -4.01 0.27
C CYS A 808 -11.78 -5.31 -0.51
N SER A 809 -12.76 -6.22 -0.51
CA SER A 809 -12.63 -7.57 -1.10
C SER A 809 -12.39 -7.59 -2.61
N SER A 810 -12.81 -6.54 -3.33
CA SER A 810 -12.56 -6.35 -4.78
C SER A 810 -11.31 -5.52 -5.08
N GLY A 811 -10.50 -5.20 -4.07
CA GLY A 811 -9.42 -4.22 -4.14
C GLY A 811 -9.92 -2.78 -3.97
N ARG A 812 -8.99 -1.84 -3.75
CA ARG A 812 -9.32 -0.40 -3.70
C ARG A 812 -9.66 0.13 -5.09
N SER A 813 -10.61 1.07 -5.19
CA SER A 813 -10.97 1.80 -6.41
C SER A 813 -10.44 3.23 -6.35
N THR A 814 -9.99 3.78 -7.47
CA THR A 814 -9.65 5.21 -7.58
C THR A 814 -10.36 5.83 -8.78
N THR A 815 -10.94 7.03 -8.61
CA THR A 815 -11.51 7.82 -9.72
C THR A 815 -10.87 9.20 -9.77
N ILE A 816 -10.25 9.56 -10.91
CA ILE A 816 -9.79 10.93 -11.16
C ILE A 816 -10.79 11.62 -12.09
N ARG A 817 -11.46 12.65 -11.58
CA ARG A 817 -12.41 13.50 -12.28
C ARG A 817 -11.68 14.71 -12.86
N VAL A 818 -11.63 14.81 -14.18
CA VAL A 818 -10.85 15.83 -14.93
C VAL A 818 -11.82 16.89 -15.45
N ARG A 819 -11.66 18.15 -15.00
CA ARG A 819 -12.62 19.25 -15.18
C ARG A 819 -12.00 20.45 -15.89
N CYS A 820 -12.64 20.90 -16.97
CA CYS A 820 -12.27 22.11 -17.71
C CYS A 820 -12.39 23.35 -16.81
N SER A 821 -11.26 24.01 -16.52
CA SER A 821 -11.23 25.28 -15.80
C SER A 821 -10.33 26.28 -16.53
N PRO A 822 -10.90 27.21 -17.34
CA PRO A 822 -10.12 28.13 -18.18
C PRO A 822 -9.17 29.06 -17.41
N LEU A 823 -9.40 29.24 -16.11
CA LEU A 823 -8.60 30.10 -15.22
C LEU A 823 -7.34 29.39 -14.67
N LYS A 824 -7.23 28.07 -14.79
CA LYS A 824 -6.17 27.26 -14.17
C LYS A 824 -5.20 26.74 -15.24
N PRO A 825 -4.04 27.38 -15.48
CA PRO A 825 -3.08 26.93 -16.49
C PRO A 825 -2.52 25.54 -16.15
N ALA A 826 -2.12 24.78 -17.16
CA ALA A 826 -1.60 23.42 -16.97
C ALA A 826 -0.32 23.39 -16.09
N PRO A 827 -0.16 22.39 -15.20
CA PRO A 827 -1.01 21.20 -15.02
C PRO A 827 -2.36 21.49 -14.35
N GLY A 828 -2.54 22.61 -13.68
CA GLY A 828 -3.78 22.99 -12.99
C GLY A 828 -3.72 22.70 -11.49
N SER A 829 -4.87 22.46 -10.86
CA SER A 829 -4.96 22.08 -9.43
C SER A 829 -5.61 20.72 -9.25
N LEU A 830 -4.96 19.84 -8.49
CA LEU A 830 -5.53 18.58 -7.99
C LEU A 830 -6.08 18.81 -6.56
N SER A 831 -7.26 18.27 -6.25
CA SER A 831 -7.91 18.41 -4.94
C SER A 831 -8.67 17.14 -4.52
N LEU A 832 -8.91 17.04 -3.21
CA LEU A 832 -9.71 15.99 -2.55
C LEU A 832 -11.13 16.49 -2.27
N PRO A 833 -12.13 15.62 -2.04
CA PRO A 833 -13.49 16.02 -1.71
C PRO A 833 -13.53 16.81 -0.40
N SER A 834 -14.29 17.91 -0.35
CA SER A 834 -14.48 18.71 0.87
C SER A 834 -15.16 17.91 2.00
N ALA A 835 -15.96 16.90 1.65
CA ALA A 835 -16.61 16.00 2.60
C ALA A 835 -15.67 14.91 3.17
N CYS A 836 -14.54 14.62 2.50
CA CYS A 836 -13.69 13.46 2.78
C CYS A 836 -12.20 13.83 2.57
N SER A 837 -11.60 14.44 3.59
CA SER A 837 -10.26 15.06 3.57
C SER A 837 -9.11 14.11 3.26
N ASP A 838 -9.28 12.81 3.48
CA ASP A 838 -8.30 11.77 3.18
C ASP A 838 -8.48 11.18 1.75
N GLY A 839 -9.32 11.81 0.91
CA GLY A 839 -9.62 11.37 -0.46
C GLY A 839 -10.60 10.20 -0.57
N THR A 840 -10.93 9.54 0.54
CA THR A 840 -11.89 8.44 0.63
C THR A 840 -12.87 8.66 1.78
N CYS A 841 -14.10 8.16 1.62
CA CYS A 841 -15.17 8.25 2.62
C CYS A 841 -15.47 6.89 3.29
N ASP A 842 -14.96 5.79 2.72
CA ASP A 842 -15.24 4.40 3.13
C ASP A 842 -13.97 3.53 3.29
N GLY A 843 -12.80 4.07 2.97
CA GLY A 843 -11.50 3.38 3.02
C GLY A 843 -11.19 2.52 1.78
N CYS A 844 -12.12 2.41 0.83
CA CYS A 844 -11.99 1.56 -0.35
C CYS A 844 -12.09 2.34 -1.67
N ASN A 845 -12.93 3.38 -1.75
CA ASN A 845 -13.12 4.22 -2.92
C ASN A 845 -12.46 5.59 -2.72
N PHE A 846 -11.49 5.91 -3.58
CA PHE A 846 -10.72 7.15 -3.55
C PHE A 846 -11.13 8.06 -4.72
N HIS A 847 -11.31 9.35 -4.44
CA HIS A 847 -11.85 10.31 -5.39
C HIS A 847 -10.97 11.56 -5.44
N PHE A 848 -10.57 11.96 -6.65
CA PHE A 848 -9.73 13.14 -6.90
C PHE A 848 -10.37 14.01 -7.97
N LEU A 849 -10.27 15.35 -7.82
CA LEU A 849 -10.68 16.32 -8.83
C LEU A 849 -9.45 17.05 -9.38
N TRP A 850 -9.26 17.04 -10.69
CA TRP A 850 -8.16 17.71 -11.39
C TRP A 850 -8.73 18.79 -12.30
N GLU A 851 -8.58 20.05 -11.89
CA GLU A 851 -9.13 21.21 -12.60
C GLU A 851 -8.04 21.93 -13.39
N SER A 852 -8.22 22.06 -14.71
CA SER A 852 -7.17 22.55 -15.61
C SER A 852 -7.72 23.14 -16.92
N LEU A 853 -6.98 24.06 -17.53
CA LEU A 853 -7.19 24.51 -18.91
C LEU A 853 -6.94 23.36 -19.90
N ALA A 854 -6.03 22.43 -19.57
CA ALA A 854 -5.77 21.22 -20.38
C ALA A 854 -6.87 20.14 -20.25
N ALA A 855 -7.83 20.32 -19.34
CA ALA A 855 -9.02 19.50 -19.25
C ALA A 855 -10.18 20.02 -20.14
N CYS A 856 -10.01 21.17 -20.79
CA CYS A 856 -10.97 21.69 -21.75
C CYS A 856 -10.82 21.01 -23.13
N PRO A 857 -11.91 20.88 -23.91
CA PRO A 857 -11.85 20.32 -25.25
C PRO A 857 -11.05 21.22 -26.20
N LEU A 858 -10.56 20.61 -27.29
CA LEU A 858 -9.92 21.28 -28.40
C LEU A 858 -10.89 22.28 -29.06
N CYS A 859 -10.40 23.48 -29.39
CA CYS A 859 -11.25 24.47 -30.05
C CYS A 859 -11.69 23.99 -31.44
N SER A 860 -13.00 24.08 -31.71
CA SER A 860 -13.65 23.67 -32.95
C SER A 860 -14.26 24.88 -33.69
N PRO A 861 -14.71 24.72 -34.95
CA PRO A 861 -15.40 25.80 -35.68
C PRO A 861 -16.72 26.26 -35.05
N ALA A 862 -17.26 25.52 -34.08
CA ALA A 862 -18.42 25.95 -33.30
C ALA A 862 -18.05 26.99 -32.23
N ASP A 863 -16.81 26.99 -31.73
CA ASP A 863 -16.37 27.79 -30.57
C ASP A 863 -15.97 29.23 -30.90
N TYR A 864 -15.87 29.58 -32.18
CA TYR A 864 -15.72 30.97 -32.65
C TYR A 864 -16.95 31.46 -33.41
N HIS A 865 -17.01 32.76 -33.67
CA HIS A 865 -17.97 33.38 -34.58
C HIS A 865 -17.29 34.47 -35.42
N ALA A 866 -17.95 34.86 -36.52
CA ALA A 866 -17.45 35.86 -37.45
C ALA A 866 -18.13 37.21 -37.19
N ILE A 867 -17.33 38.25 -36.92
CA ILE A 867 -17.76 39.65 -36.86
C ILE A 867 -17.44 40.29 -38.21
N VAL A 868 -18.47 40.70 -38.94
CA VAL A 868 -18.35 41.31 -40.26
C VAL A 868 -18.44 42.83 -40.11
N SER A 869 -17.45 43.57 -40.63
CA SER A 869 -17.44 45.03 -40.59
C SER A 869 -18.50 45.65 -41.51
N SER A 870 -18.80 46.92 -41.28
CA SER A 870 -19.41 47.77 -42.29
C SER A 870 -18.54 47.86 -43.56
N CYS A 871 -19.16 48.15 -44.70
CA CYS A 871 -18.50 48.34 -45.98
C CYS A 871 -17.91 49.76 -46.05
N VAL A 872 -16.58 49.89 -45.99
CA VAL A 872 -15.87 51.17 -45.98
C VAL A 872 -14.89 51.22 -47.15
N ALA A 873 -14.95 52.29 -47.97
CA ALA A 873 -14.13 52.46 -49.17
C ALA A 873 -14.17 51.26 -50.17
N GLY A 874 -15.30 50.54 -50.21
CA GLY A 874 -15.46 49.33 -51.05
C GLY A 874 -14.88 48.06 -50.46
N ILE A 875 -14.41 48.09 -49.21
CA ILE A 875 -13.79 46.98 -48.49
C ILE A 875 -14.63 46.61 -47.27
N GLN A 876 -14.87 45.31 -47.10
CA GLN A 876 -15.50 44.71 -45.93
C GLN A 876 -14.53 43.70 -45.31
N LYS A 877 -14.38 43.75 -43.98
CA LYS A 877 -13.45 42.91 -43.22
C LYS A 877 -14.26 41.95 -42.35
N THR A 878 -13.98 40.66 -42.47
CA THR A 878 -14.52 39.63 -41.59
C THR A 878 -13.43 39.18 -40.62
N THR A 879 -13.61 39.51 -39.34
CA THR A 879 -12.72 39.12 -38.24
C THR A 879 -13.36 37.98 -37.47
N TYR A 880 -12.59 37.00 -37.05
CA TYR A 880 -13.08 35.88 -36.23
C TYR A 880 -12.70 36.10 -34.77
N VAL A 881 -13.63 35.84 -33.85
CA VAL A 881 -13.38 35.91 -32.40
C VAL A 881 -13.99 34.70 -31.70
N TRP A 882 -13.38 34.25 -30.61
CA TRP A 882 -13.93 33.19 -29.76
C TRP A 882 -15.29 33.60 -29.18
N ARG A 883 -16.14 32.62 -28.87
CA ARG A 883 -17.31 32.84 -28.01
C ARG A 883 -16.85 32.98 -26.57
N GLU A 884 -17.57 33.80 -25.80
CA GLU A 884 -17.32 34.00 -24.38
C GLU A 884 -18.40 33.27 -23.55
N PRO A 885 -18.02 32.57 -22.46
CA PRO A 885 -16.65 32.26 -22.04
C PRO A 885 -15.94 31.30 -23.02
N LYS A 886 -14.61 31.42 -23.14
CA LYS A 886 -13.81 30.55 -24.01
C LYS A 886 -13.55 29.20 -23.34
N LEU A 887 -14.44 28.24 -23.53
CA LEU A 887 -14.38 26.91 -22.93
C LEU A 887 -13.61 25.87 -23.78
N CYS A 888 -12.50 26.29 -24.41
CA CYS A 888 -11.68 25.42 -25.25
C CYS A 888 -10.19 25.80 -25.22
N ALA A 889 -9.31 24.80 -25.35
CA ALA A 889 -7.86 24.95 -25.29
C ALA A 889 -7.17 24.16 -26.42
N GLY A 890 -6.16 24.76 -27.06
CA GLY A 890 -5.57 24.17 -28.27
C GLY A 890 -6.59 23.99 -29.40
N GLY A 891 -6.38 23.00 -30.28
CA GLY A 891 -7.21 22.77 -31.46
C GLY A 891 -6.90 23.77 -32.57
N ILE A 892 -7.92 24.30 -33.23
CA ILE A 892 -7.73 25.27 -34.32
C ILE A 892 -7.34 26.67 -33.81
N SER A 893 -6.55 27.40 -34.59
CA SER A 893 -6.36 28.83 -34.44
C SER A 893 -7.59 29.61 -34.96
N LEU A 894 -7.73 30.88 -34.56
CA LEU A 894 -8.67 31.79 -35.23
C LEU A 894 -8.23 31.98 -36.68
N PRO A 895 -9.12 31.86 -37.67
CA PRO A 895 -8.76 32.12 -39.07
C PRO A 895 -8.35 33.57 -39.29
N GLU A 896 -7.49 33.81 -40.29
CA GLU A 896 -7.05 35.15 -40.66
C GLU A 896 -8.23 36.05 -41.10
N GLN A 897 -8.07 37.37 -40.92
CA GLN A 897 -9.08 38.36 -41.29
C GLN A 897 -9.34 38.33 -42.80
N ARG A 898 -10.53 37.86 -43.21
CA ARG A 898 -10.90 37.84 -44.62
C ARG A 898 -11.32 39.23 -45.08
N VAL A 899 -10.74 39.67 -46.19
CA VAL A 899 -11.04 40.96 -46.83
C VAL A 899 -11.87 40.68 -48.09
N THR A 900 -13.07 41.23 -48.15
CA THR A 900 -14.02 41.07 -49.26
C THR A 900 -14.35 42.41 -49.90
N ILE A 901 -14.46 42.43 -51.24
CA ILE A 901 -14.89 43.62 -51.98
C ILE A 901 -16.40 43.76 -51.83
N CYS A 902 -16.86 44.91 -51.36
CA CYS A 902 -18.26 45.21 -51.12
C CYS A 902 -18.68 46.46 -51.91
N LYS A 903 -19.96 46.58 -52.24
CA LYS A 903 -20.52 47.79 -52.89
C LYS A 903 -21.34 48.56 -51.87
N THR A 904 -21.04 49.84 -51.70
CA THR A 904 -21.79 50.73 -50.81
C THR A 904 -23.16 51.06 -51.41
N ILE A 905 -24.17 51.25 -50.55
CA ILE A 905 -25.55 51.59 -50.94
C ILE A 905 -25.61 52.92 -51.72
N ASP A 906 -24.66 53.81 -51.46
CA ASP A 906 -24.43 55.09 -52.17
C ASP A 906 -24.35 54.94 -53.71
N PHE A 907 -23.84 53.82 -54.25
CA PHE A 907 -23.87 53.57 -55.70
C PHE A 907 -25.31 53.41 -56.22
N TRP A 908 -26.13 52.61 -55.55
CA TRP A 908 -27.53 52.40 -55.93
C TRP A 908 -28.39 53.65 -55.69
N LEU A 909 -28.09 54.43 -54.65
CA LEU A 909 -28.73 55.72 -54.41
C LEU A 909 -28.45 56.69 -55.57
N LYS A 910 -27.20 56.79 -56.03
CA LYS A 910 -26.81 57.64 -57.17
C LYS A 910 -27.43 57.20 -58.49
N VAL A 911 -27.57 55.88 -58.72
CA VAL A 911 -28.30 55.33 -59.88
C VAL A 911 -29.81 55.61 -59.79
N GLY A 912 -30.41 55.54 -58.60
CA GLY A 912 -31.82 55.89 -58.39
C GLY A 912 -32.09 57.38 -58.65
N ILE A 913 -31.22 58.26 -58.16
CA ILE A 913 -31.32 59.71 -58.37
C ILE A 913 -31.12 60.07 -59.85
N SER A 914 -30.16 59.47 -60.55
CA SER A 914 -29.95 59.74 -61.99
C SER A 914 -31.11 59.20 -62.85
N ALA A 915 -31.65 58.03 -62.55
CA ALA A 915 -32.84 57.50 -63.22
C ALA A 915 -34.08 58.39 -62.98
N GLY A 916 -34.33 58.82 -61.73
CA GLY A 916 -35.45 59.68 -61.37
C GLY A 916 -35.37 61.09 -61.97
N THR A 917 -34.17 61.67 -62.03
CA THR A 917 -33.97 62.98 -62.69
C THR A 917 -34.12 62.87 -64.21
N CYS A 918 -33.62 61.80 -64.84
CA CYS A 918 -33.86 61.54 -66.26
C CYS A 918 -35.36 61.40 -66.59
N THR A 919 -36.14 60.66 -65.79
CA THR A 919 -37.60 60.54 -66.03
C THR A 919 -38.34 61.85 -65.78
N ALA A 920 -37.96 62.66 -64.78
CA ALA A 920 -38.53 63.99 -64.56
C ALA A 920 -38.25 64.96 -65.74
N ILE A 921 -37.05 64.92 -66.31
CA ILE A 921 -36.70 65.70 -67.52
C ILE A 921 -37.50 65.21 -68.73
N LEU A 922 -37.65 63.89 -68.90
CA LEU A 922 -38.41 63.33 -70.03
C LEU A 922 -39.91 63.68 -69.93
N LEU A 923 -40.49 63.62 -68.73
CA LEU A 923 -41.87 64.04 -68.47
C LEU A 923 -42.10 65.55 -68.69
N THR A 924 -41.15 66.41 -68.30
CA THR A 924 -41.25 67.86 -68.54
C THR A 924 -41.06 68.24 -70.02
N VAL A 925 -40.21 67.51 -70.76
CA VAL A 925 -40.12 67.64 -72.23
C VAL A 925 -41.42 67.19 -72.90
N LEU A 926 -42.06 66.12 -72.42
CA LEU A 926 -43.35 65.65 -72.94
C LEU A 926 -44.48 66.65 -72.66
N THR A 927 -44.61 67.20 -71.45
CA THR A 927 -45.64 68.21 -71.17
C THR A 927 -45.40 69.50 -71.95
N CYS A 928 -44.16 69.95 -72.12
CA CYS A 928 -43.83 71.06 -73.02
C CYS A 928 -44.17 70.76 -74.49
N TYR A 929 -43.96 69.53 -74.96
CA TYR A 929 -44.36 69.10 -76.31
C TYR A 929 -45.89 69.14 -76.48
N PHE A 930 -46.67 68.61 -75.54
CA PHE A 930 -48.13 68.66 -75.60
C PHE A 930 -48.68 70.09 -75.47
N TRP A 931 -48.12 70.91 -74.59
CA TRP A 931 -48.50 72.33 -74.42
C TRP A 931 -48.27 73.13 -75.71
N LYS A 932 -47.11 72.97 -76.35
CA LYS A 932 -46.80 73.60 -77.64
C LYS A 932 -47.63 73.04 -78.80
N LYS A 933 -48.11 71.80 -78.71
CA LYS A 933 -48.98 71.17 -79.73
C LYS A 933 -50.43 71.66 -79.64
N ASN A 934 -50.93 71.98 -78.44
CA ASN A 934 -52.30 72.46 -78.24
C ASN A 934 -52.51 73.96 -78.57
N GLN A 935 -51.46 74.76 -78.72
CA GLN A 935 -51.56 76.20 -79.06
C GLN A 935 -52.10 76.52 -80.48
N LYS A 936 -52.54 75.53 -81.28
CA LYS A 936 -52.92 75.75 -82.69
C LYS A 936 -54.42 75.55 -83.02
N LEU A 937 -55.31 75.47 -82.03
CA LEU A 937 -56.75 75.25 -82.24
C LEU A 937 -57.72 76.13 -81.41
N GLU A 938 -57.31 77.33 -80.98
CA GLU A 938 -58.23 78.34 -80.43
C GLU A 938 -58.26 79.64 -81.25
N TYR A 939 -59.02 79.63 -82.35
CA TYR A 939 -59.46 80.86 -83.04
C TYR A 939 -61.00 80.92 -83.24
N LYS A 940 -61.75 79.95 -82.72
CA LYS A 940 -63.23 79.97 -82.73
C LYS A 940 -63.77 79.45 -81.39
N TYR A 941 -64.93 80.00 -81.01
CA TYR A 941 -65.73 79.65 -79.82
C TYR A 941 -65.28 80.16 -78.45
N SER A 942 -64.76 81.38 -78.41
CA SER A 942 -65.04 82.27 -77.28
C SER A 942 -66.40 82.97 -77.47
N LYS A 943 -67.45 82.47 -76.81
CA LYS A 943 -68.60 83.25 -76.27
C LYS A 943 -69.71 82.36 -75.68
N LEU A 944 -70.08 82.63 -74.43
CA LEU A 944 -71.33 82.30 -73.70
C LEU A 944 -71.77 80.81 -73.70
N VAL A 945 -72.04 80.15 -72.56
CA VAL A 945 -72.35 80.62 -71.19
C VAL A 945 -73.51 81.63 -71.16
N MET A 946 -74.75 81.13 -71.32
CA MET A 946 -75.77 81.19 -70.25
C MET A 946 -77.08 80.45 -70.60
N ASN A 947 -77.65 79.82 -69.57
CA ASN A 947 -79.08 79.57 -69.30
C ASN A 947 -79.97 78.91 -70.39
N ALA A 948 -80.34 77.66 -70.14
CA ALA A 948 -81.75 77.30 -69.84
C ALA A 948 -81.84 75.93 -69.16
N THR A 949 -82.66 75.82 -68.10
CA THR A 949 -83.04 74.57 -67.45
C THR A 949 -84.37 74.05 -68.00
N LEU A 950 -84.54 72.73 -68.21
CA LEU A 950 -85.78 72.00 -67.85
C LEU A 950 -85.70 70.45 -68.02
N LYS A 951 -86.23 69.75 -66.99
CA LYS A 951 -86.92 68.45 -66.96
C LYS A 951 -86.29 67.10 -67.44
N ASP A 952 -86.21 66.21 -66.43
CA ASP A 952 -86.80 64.86 -66.30
C ASP A 952 -86.38 63.64 -67.17
N CYS A 953 -86.02 62.56 -66.45
CA CYS A 953 -86.00 61.12 -66.78
C CYS A 953 -85.02 60.59 -67.87
N ASP A 954 -84.40 59.41 -67.74
CA ASP A 954 -84.61 58.32 -66.77
C ASP A 954 -83.32 57.53 -66.35
N LEU A 955 -83.51 56.61 -65.39
CA LEU A 955 -82.58 55.79 -64.58
C LEU A 955 -81.71 54.71 -65.32
N PRO A 956 -80.77 53.97 -64.66
CA PRO A 956 -79.76 54.33 -63.62
C PRO A 956 -78.38 53.58 -63.73
N ALA A 957 -77.56 53.66 -62.65
CA ALA A 957 -76.61 52.65 -62.12
C ALA A 957 -75.15 52.59 -62.68
N ALA A 958 -74.10 52.39 -61.86
CA ALA A 958 -74.00 52.41 -60.37
C ALA A 958 -72.57 52.68 -59.83
N ASP A 959 -72.54 53.01 -58.54
CA ASP A 959 -71.47 53.14 -57.55
C ASP A 959 -70.41 52.01 -57.46
N SER A 960 -69.31 52.11 -56.68
CA SER A 960 -68.50 53.22 -56.14
C SER A 960 -67.26 52.62 -55.45
N CYS A 961 -66.35 53.44 -54.91
CA CYS A 961 -65.16 53.02 -54.18
C CYS A 961 -65.33 53.04 -52.65
N ALA A 962 -64.57 52.16 -51.99
CA ALA A 962 -63.83 52.43 -50.75
C ALA A 962 -64.52 52.52 -49.35
N ILE A 963 -64.12 51.57 -48.50
CA ILE A 963 -63.45 51.77 -47.19
C ILE A 963 -64.29 52.03 -45.90
N MET A 964 -64.05 51.11 -44.93
CA MET A 964 -64.04 51.23 -43.43
C MET A 964 -65.26 50.91 -42.54
N GLU A 965 -64.87 50.44 -41.34
CA GLU A 965 -65.57 50.33 -40.04
C GLU A 965 -66.57 49.16 -39.80
N GLY A 966 -66.67 48.76 -38.50
CA GLY A 966 -67.16 47.45 -38.01
C GLY A 966 -66.00 46.45 -37.83
N GLU A 967 -65.46 46.13 -36.64
CA GLU A 967 -66.01 45.78 -35.30
C GLU A 967 -66.33 44.27 -35.14
N ASP A 968 -66.27 43.76 -33.90
CA ASP A 968 -65.94 42.38 -33.54
C ASP A 968 -67.07 41.31 -33.68
N VAL A 969 -66.72 40.07 -33.28
CA VAL A 969 -67.57 38.95 -32.79
C VAL A 969 -67.81 37.75 -33.72
N GLU A 970 -66.94 36.75 -33.54
CA GLU A 970 -67.20 35.30 -33.35
C GLU A 970 -67.79 34.37 -34.46
N ASP A 971 -67.58 33.08 -34.19
CA ASP A 971 -68.22 31.83 -34.65
C ASP A 971 -68.08 31.27 -36.08
N ASP A 972 -67.30 30.17 -36.11
CA ASP A 972 -67.60 28.86 -36.68
C ASP A 972 -67.77 28.61 -38.20
N LEU A 973 -66.75 27.93 -38.74
CA LEU A 973 -66.83 26.52 -39.18
C LEU A 973 -68.12 26.05 -39.90
N ILE A 974 -67.96 25.51 -41.12
CA ILE A 974 -68.14 24.06 -41.39
C ILE A 974 -67.69 23.63 -42.82
N PHE A 975 -66.74 22.69 -42.84
CA PHE A 975 -66.51 21.58 -43.80
C PHE A 975 -66.53 21.75 -45.35
N THR A 976 -65.33 21.58 -45.94
CA THR A 976 -65.01 20.70 -47.10
C THR A 976 -65.63 20.99 -48.49
N SER A 977 -65.02 20.69 -49.65
CA SER A 977 -64.17 19.52 -49.97
C SER A 977 -63.38 19.63 -51.30
N LYS A 978 -62.42 18.70 -51.47
CA LYS A 978 -61.96 18.03 -52.72
C LYS A 978 -61.98 18.75 -54.10
N LYS A 979 -60.75 18.91 -54.64
CA LYS A 979 -60.27 18.45 -55.98
C LYS A 979 -60.96 18.91 -57.30
N SER A 980 -60.18 19.72 -58.06
CA SER A 980 -59.54 19.35 -59.36
C SER A 980 -60.23 19.62 -60.72
N LEU A 981 -59.38 19.60 -61.78
CA LEU A 981 -59.61 19.44 -63.24
C LEU A 981 -60.06 20.64 -64.14
N PHE A 982 -59.13 21.09 -65.01
CA PHE A 982 -59.27 21.73 -66.36
C PHE A 982 -60.16 22.99 -66.57
N GLY A 983 -59.92 23.86 -67.58
CA GLY A 983 -58.81 23.99 -68.54
C GLY A 983 -59.22 24.43 -69.98
N LYS A 984 -58.22 24.70 -70.85
CA LYS A 984 -58.29 25.02 -72.32
C LYS A 984 -58.67 26.48 -72.69
N ILE A 985 -58.33 27.03 -73.88
CA ILE A 985 -57.91 26.45 -75.19
C ILE A 985 -56.46 26.91 -75.60
N LYS A 986 -55.97 26.61 -76.82
CA LYS A 986 -54.54 26.70 -77.24
C LYS A 986 -54.33 26.87 -78.77
N SER A 987 -53.36 27.69 -79.20
CA SER A 987 -52.76 27.75 -80.56
C SER A 987 -51.23 27.99 -80.46
N PHE A 988 -50.32 27.11 -80.94
CA PHE A 988 -49.92 26.85 -82.34
C PHE A 988 -49.11 28.02 -82.98
N THR A 989 -47.91 27.86 -83.58
CA THR A 989 -47.18 26.66 -84.08
C THR A 989 -45.64 26.77 -83.96
N SER A 990 -44.96 25.61 -84.03
CA SER A 990 -43.53 25.27 -83.79
C SER A 990 -42.51 25.49 -84.92
N LYS A 991 -41.21 25.34 -84.60
CA LYS A 991 -40.22 24.57 -85.42
C LYS A 991 -39.00 24.06 -84.61
N LEU A 992 -38.73 22.74 -84.70
CA LEU A 992 -37.47 21.92 -84.65
C LEU A 992 -36.23 22.34 -83.80
N MET A 993 -35.23 21.51 -83.40
CA MET A 993 -34.94 20.03 -83.26
C MET A 993 -33.38 19.88 -83.20
N ASP A 994 -32.67 19.02 -82.45
CA ASP A 994 -32.95 17.91 -81.49
C ASP A 994 -31.94 18.00 -80.27
N CYS A 995 -31.31 17.01 -79.57
CA CYS A 995 -31.22 15.53 -79.57
C CYS A 995 -30.71 14.97 -78.20
N LEU A 996 -30.37 13.66 -78.14
CA LEU A 996 -29.63 12.94 -77.06
C LEU A 996 -28.10 13.26 -77.08
N GLY A 997 -27.25 12.92 -76.09
CA GLY A 997 -27.43 12.27 -74.77
C GLY A 997 -26.15 11.54 -74.27
N LEU A 998 -26.24 10.93 -73.08
CA LEU A 998 -25.31 9.94 -72.45
C LEU A 998 -23.97 10.39 -71.79
N LEU A 999 -23.73 9.71 -70.67
CA LEU A 999 -22.62 9.76 -69.71
C LEU A 999 -21.32 9.11 -70.25
N THR A 1000 -20.13 9.47 -69.73
CA THR A 1000 -19.41 8.62 -68.74
C THR A 1000 -18.04 9.15 -68.22
N SER A 1001 -17.91 9.13 -66.88
CA SER A 1001 -16.75 8.78 -66.01
C SER A 1001 -15.27 8.71 -66.48
N ARG A 1002 -14.39 9.27 -65.62
CA ARG A 1002 -13.06 8.78 -65.16
C ARG A 1002 -11.74 8.98 -65.98
N ARG A 1003 -10.99 10.00 -65.50
CA ARG A 1003 -9.71 9.90 -64.73
C ARG A 1003 -8.35 9.94 -65.46
N SER A 1004 -7.42 10.64 -64.79
CA SER A 1004 -5.93 10.54 -64.81
C SER A 1004 -5.17 10.87 -66.10
N ILE A 1005 -4.32 11.91 -66.02
CA ILE A 1005 -3.14 12.12 -66.88
C ILE A 1005 -1.98 12.62 -66.00
N GLU A 1006 -0.77 12.20 -66.35
CA GLU A 1006 0.57 12.60 -65.86
C GLU A 1006 1.08 13.77 -66.78
N PRO A 1007 2.37 14.01 -67.13
CA PRO A 1007 3.65 13.88 -66.41
C PRO A 1007 4.60 15.13 -66.51
N SER A 1008 5.73 15.05 -65.80
CA SER A 1008 7.11 15.55 -66.11
C SER A 1008 7.42 16.84 -66.96
N THR A 1009 7.96 17.86 -66.26
CA THR A 1009 9.26 18.58 -66.48
C THR A 1009 9.76 19.14 -67.83
N LEU A 1010 10.07 20.46 -67.88
CA LEU A 1010 11.41 21.12 -68.06
C LEU A 1010 11.22 22.66 -68.12
N GLY A 1011 12.11 23.59 -67.73
CA GLY A 1011 13.43 23.55 -67.05
C GLY A 1011 14.08 24.98 -66.99
N LEU A 1012 15.27 25.13 -66.35
CA LEU A 1012 16.13 26.35 -66.25
C LEU A 1012 15.62 27.46 -65.28
N LEU A 1013 16.45 28.25 -64.54
CA LEU A 1013 17.92 28.31 -64.38
C LEU A 1013 18.33 29.08 -63.07
N MET A 1014 19.35 28.59 -62.33
CA MET A 1014 20.34 29.33 -61.46
C MET A 1014 19.88 30.24 -60.28
N ASP A 1015 20.60 30.42 -59.15
CA ASP A 1015 21.83 29.77 -58.61
C ASP A 1015 22.02 30.02 -57.07
N LEU A 1016 23.08 29.44 -56.50
CA LEU A 1016 23.78 29.73 -55.21
C LEU A 1016 23.28 29.12 -53.87
N THR A 1017 24.28 28.68 -53.10
CA THR A 1017 24.30 27.99 -51.78
C THR A 1017 25.60 28.40 -51.04
N PRO A 1018 25.96 27.86 -49.85
CA PRO A 1018 25.22 27.43 -48.65
C PRO A 1018 25.74 28.13 -47.35
N CYS A 1019 25.26 27.75 -46.15
CA CYS A 1019 26.11 27.16 -45.07
C CYS A 1019 25.37 26.92 -43.75
N HIS A 1020 25.75 25.81 -43.09
CA HIS A 1020 25.43 25.32 -41.73
C HIS A 1020 23.96 25.07 -41.35
#